data_AF-A0A5Q4T590-F1
#
_entry.id   AF-A0A5Q4T590-F1
#
_cell.length_a   1.000
_cell.length_b   1.000
_cell.length_c   1.000
_cell.angle_alpha   90.00
_cell.angle_beta   90.00
_cell.angle_gamma   90.00
#
_symmetry.space_group_name_H-M   'P 1'
#
loop_
_entity.id
_entity.type
_entity.pdbx_description
1 polymer ?
#
loop_
_entity_poly.entity_id
_entity_poly.type
_entity_poly.pdbx_seq_one_letter_code
_entity_poly.pdbx_strand_id
1 'polypeptide(L)'
;MRWWGRCLGTAVRHAALEQARNQLALVLVLFFVPLWLTLAYQVLPSDPVRFFLRAADQPVALGANTVSQLSGGLHSLALIVGFMMFLAASRSAEFDHRMVLAGYPRICLLLARSTVLLLTAALTASYATAWVCFFYRPERLDVLAAAFMVGALTYGGVGILLAALLRSELAGMFSVIMLSFIDLTLQNPVANPSADSPLLKWLPAYGAMQSAVSAVDLPHTPWRHLLLGLCWSAGLTAAGLAAFTARTSRRTITHRLLGGRANGPRARRIALRLLHPVRTHIYRQAGIHDTTVITGYEICRRLMHRSGPVEAALTKLLPGRLRPLFWAMYGYGRHLDDLSDTQHLDRQERVERVSRFSELLEADLRAGHSEDALRAAFVHAVWTWDLPSDGVTALNAVYRQDAKGQSAITSWDDWYTYWHALTFPFGVKRLMALLTTPGLDFTPEDAQALRVWTDALNLIDVLRDLREDAAEGFVKLPAAVLDEHDVSPGALAHGQADGRYADMVHAMTAKARQWLAQAATVGAQHPPMAAALQTVIDLHLLELDRIDRKPHALLQRRSRANPVRFHLTLARGRLRTARAWHRRTRTATTTPSTIHLPHPAEGNHDAARTTPPLPPVPHPSGVQPPQLPAHLIPRHVAIIMDGNGRWATHRGQPRTAGHKAGQLAVRDVIYGALEIGLPHLSLYSLSSENWARPAAEIQAILRLVQDGLVMETEEVWRRDVQLRWSGLPEGLPPDLVRALRQTEHLTRHRTGLTVNMCINYGGHSEITQAACELARQAAAGTLQPEDITPRHLAAHLHHPDLPDVDLLIRTGGEQRTSNFLPWQSTYAELVFLDTLWPDTDRTHLWQAIDTYTRRDRRFGATPSPPTNRDEQAFTG
;
A
#
# COMPACT_ATOMS: atom_id res chain seq x y z
N MET A 1 33.32 -2.38 8.45
CA MET A 1 33.90 -1.20 9.13
C MET A 1 34.48 -0.13 8.18
N ARG A 2 35.29 -0.46 7.17
CA ARG A 2 35.92 0.55 6.27
C ARG A 2 34.97 1.48 5.49
N TRP A 3 33.76 1.04 5.16
CA TRP A 3 32.74 1.88 4.52
C TRP A 3 32.16 2.93 5.48
N TRP A 4 31.83 2.51 6.71
CA TRP A 4 31.32 3.38 7.78
C TRP A 4 32.30 4.50 8.14
N GLY A 5 33.60 4.17 8.26
CA GLY A 5 34.65 5.15 8.53
C GLY A 5 34.77 6.22 7.44
N ARG A 6 34.71 5.82 6.15
CA ARG A 6 34.72 6.77 5.02
C ARG A 6 33.47 7.65 5.00
N CYS A 7 32.28 7.08 5.24
CA CYS A 7 31.04 7.85 5.29
C CYS A 7 31.04 8.88 6.42
N LEU A 8 31.47 8.49 7.63
CA LEU A 8 31.57 9.39 8.77
C LEU A 8 32.63 10.47 8.53
N GLY A 9 33.81 10.10 8.04
CA GLY A 9 34.88 11.05 7.74
C GLY A 9 34.47 12.12 6.74
N THR A 10 33.80 11.74 5.64
CA THR A 10 33.28 12.71 4.66
C THR A 10 32.21 13.61 5.25
N ALA A 11 31.28 13.07 6.06
CA ALA A 11 30.22 13.84 6.70
C ALA A 11 30.79 14.85 7.72
N VAL A 12 31.74 14.43 8.56
CA VAL A 12 32.43 15.29 9.51
C VAL A 12 33.19 16.40 8.78
N ARG A 13 33.94 16.08 7.72
CA ARG A 13 34.69 17.08 6.94
C ARG A 13 33.77 18.15 6.35
N HIS A 14 32.64 17.76 5.80
CA HIS A 14 31.68 18.72 5.24
C HIS A 14 31.03 19.58 6.32
N ALA A 15 30.57 18.98 7.42
CA ALA A 15 29.98 19.73 8.53
C ALA A 15 30.99 20.72 9.15
N ALA A 16 32.27 20.34 9.22
CA ALA A 16 33.34 21.23 9.68
C ALA A 16 33.60 22.38 8.67
N LEU A 17 33.62 22.10 7.37
CA LEU A 17 33.77 23.13 6.33
C LEU A 17 32.61 24.15 6.34
N GLU A 18 31.39 23.69 6.63
CA GLU A 18 30.22 24.56 6.74
C GLU A 18 30.37 25.54 7.92
N GLN A 19 30.90 25.08 9.06
CA GLN A 19 31.23 25.97 10.19
C GLN A 19 32.35 26.93 9.85
N ALA A 20 33.41 26.47 9.18
CA ALA A 20 34.54 27.32 8.78
C ALA A 20 34.14 28.42 7.80
N ARG A 21 33.07 28.22 7.01
CA ARG A 21 32.53 29.22 6.08
C ARG A 21 31.63 30.25 6.76
N ASN A 22 31.26 30.05 8.02
CA ASN A 22 30.44 30.99 8.77
C ASN A 22 31.31 32.15 9.31
N GLN A 23 31.62 33.09 8.41
CA GLN A 23 32.48 34.24 8.72
C GLN A 23 31.96 35.08 9.90
N LEU A 24 30.64 35.26 10.00
CA LEU A 24 30.04 36.01 11.11
C LEU A 24 30.31 35.34 12.46
N ALA A 25 30.14 34.01 12.56
CA ALA A 25 30.42 33.29 13.78
C ALA A 25 31.89 33.35 14.18
N LEU A 26 32.81 33.24 13.21
CA LEU A 26 34.25 33.38 13.45
C LEU A 26 34.61 34.77 13.96
N VAL A 27 34.04 35.83 13.38
CA VAL A 27 34.21 37.21 13.85
C VAL A 27 33.70 37.36 15.28
N LEU A 28 32.53 36.78 15.62
CA LEU A 28 32.01 36.82 16.98
C LEU A 28 32.95 36.09 17.97
N VAL A 29 33.46 34.91 17.63
CA VAL A 29 34.42 34.21 18.51
C VAL A 29 35.68 35.07 18.71
N LEU A 30 36.26 35.57 17.63
CA LEU A 30 37.56 36.26 17.67
C LEU A 30 37.48 37.65 18.32
N PHE A 31 36.39 38.39 18.14
CA PHE A 31 36.28 39.77 18.62
C PHE A 31 35.30 39.94 19.77
N PHE A 32 34.11 39.33 19.72
CA PHE A 32 33.09 39.53 20.74
C PHE A 32 33.45 38.85 22.07
N VAL A 33 34.00 37.63 22.05
CA VAL A 33 34.40 36.94 23.29
C VAL A 33 35.49 37.74 24.05
N PRO A 34 36.61 38.15 23.42
CA PRO A 34 37.59 39.00 24.06
C PRO A 34 37.04 40.34 24.55
N LEU A 35 36.28 41.03 23.69
CA LEU A 35 35.73 42.35 24.00
C LEU A 35 34.83 42.27 25.24
N TRP A 36 33.89 41.33 25.25
CA TRP A 36 32.95 41.18 26.36
C TRP A 36 33.63 40.75 27.66
N LEU A 37 34.54 39.75 27.61
CA LEU A 37 35.29 39.30 28.79
C LEU A 37 36.17 40.40 29.37
N THR A 38 36.74 41.24 28.52
CA THR A 38 37.58 42.38 28.93
C THR A 38 36.72 43.48 29.56
N LEU A 39 35.62 43.86 28.91
CA LEU A 39 34.71 44.88 29.43
C LEU A 39 34.07 44.46 30.75
N ALA A 40 33.61 43.21 30.87
CA ALA A 40 33.01 42.69 32.10
C ALA A 40 33.97 42.74 33.30
N TYR A 41 35.28 42.58 33.06
CA TYR A 41 36.28 42.63 34.12
C TYR A 41 36.76 44.05 34.45
N GLN A 42 36.91 44.91 33.42
CA GLN A 42 37.47 46.26 33.58
C GLN A 42 36.44 47.32 33.98
N VAL A 43 35.17 47.17 33.57
CA VAL A 43 34.13 48.19 33.80
C VAL A 43 33.43 47.98 35.14
N LEU A 44 33.26 46.73 35.57
CA LEU A 44 32.54 46.42 36.81
C LEU A 44 33.47 46.51 38.03
N PRO A 45 32.94 46.91 39.20
CA PRO A 45 33.73 47.02 40.42
C PRO A 45 34.22 45.65 40.89
N SER A 46 35.37 45.63 41.56
CA SER A 46 35.93 44.43 42.20
C SER A 46 35.34 44.15 43.59
N ASP A 47 34.32 44.91 44.00
CA ASP A 47 33.65 44.75 45.30
C ASP A 47 33.13 43.31 45.47
N PRO A 48 33.40 42.67 46.62
CA PRO A 48 33.04 41.28 46.84
C PRO A 48 31.53 41.11 47.02
N VAL A 49 30.93 40.30 46.16
CA VAL A 49 29.53 39.89 46.24
C VAL A 49 29.45 38.57 46.98
N ARG A 50 28.68 38.55 48.07
CA ARG A 50 28.46 37.36 48.90
C ARG A 50 27.22 36.61 48.43
N PHE A 51 27.36 35.32 48.17
CA PHE A 51 26.25 34.45 47.80
C PHE A 51 26.54 33.00 48.18
N PHE A 52 25.51 32.16 48.23
CA PHE A 52 25.67 30.74 48.56
C PHE A 52 26.00 29.92 47.31
N LEU A 53 27.16 29.25 47.30
CA LEU A 53 27.57 28.39 46.19
C LEU A 53 27.15 26.93 46.47
N ARG A 54 26.12 26.47 45.77
CA ARG A 54 25.58 25.10 45.91
C ARG A 54 26.56 24.02 45.47
N ALA A 55 27.48 24.33 44.57
CA ALA A 55 28.55 23.42 44.15
C ALA A 55 29.51 23.01 45.27
N ALA A 56 29.75 23.90 46.23
CA ALA A 56 30.65 23.66 47.36
C ALA A 56 29.92 23.62 48.71
N ASP A 57 28.60 23.80 48.71
CA ASP A 57 27.73 23.84 49.88
C ASP A 57 28.20 24.83 50.97
N GLN A 58 28.72 25.98 50.54
CA GLN A 58 29.23 27.03 51.41
C GLN A 58 29.02 28.44 50.84
N PRO A 59 28.94 29.49 51.69
CA PRO A 59 28.94 30.87 51.23
C PRO A 59 30.31 31.24 50.65
N VAL A 60 30.30 31.96 49.54
CA VAL A 60 31.51 32.47 48.87
C VAL A 60 31.41 33.98 48.69
N ALA A 61 32.56 34.65 48.63
CA ALA A 61 32.66 36.08 48.36
C ALA A 61 33.62 36.28 47.19
N LEU A 62 33.11 36.72 46.05
CA LEU A 62 33.89 36.93 44.83
C LEU A 62 33.63 38.32 44.27
N GLY A 63 34.64 38.94 43.66
CA GLY A 63 34.50 40.26 43.04
C GLY A 63 33.39 40.29 41.98
N ALA A 64 32.57 41.34 41.97
CA ALA A 64 31.46 41.48 41.01
C ALA A 64 31.94 41.42 39.56
N ASN A 65 33.12 41.97 39.28
CA ASN A 65 33.81 41.88 37.99
C ASN A 65 34.11 40.43 37.57
N THR A 66 34.56 39.59 38.49
CA THR A 66 34.94 38.20 38.25
C THR A 66 33.72 37.34 37.98
N VAL A 67 32.69 37.47 38.81
CA VAL A 67 31.42 36.75 38.63
C VAL A 67 30.75 37.13 37.31
N SER A 68 30.78 38.42 36.97
CA SER A 68 30.20 38.92 35.72
C SER A 68 31.04 38.53 34.50
N GLN A 69 32.37 38.44 34.62
CA GLN A 69 33.23 37.90 33.58
C GLN A 69 32.94 36.42 33.32
N LEU A 70 32.76 35.60 34.37
CA LEU A 70 32.40 34.19 34.22
C LEU A 70 31.01 34.00 33.59
N SER A 71 30.01 34.70 34.11
CA SER A 71 28.65 34.69 33.57
C SER A 71 28.64 35.19 32.12
N GLY A 72 29.38 36.26 31.84
CA GLY A 72 29.56 36.81 30.50
C GLY A 72 30.26 35.87 29.54
N GLY A 73 31.29 35.14 30.00
CA GLY A 73 31.95 34.10 29.22
C GLY A 73 31.00 32.97 28.85
N LEU A 74 30.24 32.47 29.81
CA LEU A 74 29.18 31.48 29.56
C LEU A 74 28.11 32.03 28.60
N HIS A 75 27.76 33.31 28.71
CA HIS A 75 26.77 33.95 27.84
C HIS A 75 27.25 34.03 26.39
N SER A 76 28.48 34.49 26.18
CA SER A 76 29.10 34.55 24.84
C SER A 76 29.21 33.16 24.22
N LEU A 77 29.66 32.16 24.99
CA LEU A 77 29.76 30.78 24.52
C LEU A 77 28.39 30.19 24.20
N ALA A 78 27.39 30.40 25.05
CA ALA A 78 26.03 29.92 24.85
C ALA A 78 25.42 30.50 23.57
N LEU A 79 25.56 31.82 23.37
CA LEU A 79 25.01 32.52 22.22
C LEU A 79 25.71 32.09 20.92
N ILE A 80 27.05 32.08 20.92
CA ILE A 80 27.83 31.76 19.72
C ILE A 80 27.65 30.30 19.33
N VAL A 81 27.86 29.35 20.26
CA VAL A 81 27.77 27.92 19.94
C VAL A 81 26.32 27.52 19.67
N GLY A 82 25.35 28.06 20.43
CA GLY A 82 23.93 27.86 20.16
C GLY A 82 23.52 28.36 18.77
N PHE A 83 23.97 29.55 18.37
CA PHE A 83 23.71 30.10 17.04
C PHE A 83 24.40 29.31 15.93
N MET A 84 25.69 28.98 16.10
CA MET A 84 26.45 28.16 15.13
C MET A 84 25.78 26.82 14.89
N MET A 85 25.31 26.17 15.95
CA MET A 85 24.65 24.87 15.84
C MET A 85 23.22 24.97 15.33
N PHE A 86 22.50 26.05 15.64
CA PHE A 86 21.22 26.35 15.03
C PHE A 86 21.36 26.53 13.51
N LEU A 87 22.26 27.41 13.05
CA LEU A 87 22.50 27.65 11.63
C LEU A 87 22.96 26.39 10.91
N ALA A 88 23.92 25.67 11.48
CA ALA A 88 24.38 24.43 10.90
C ALA A 88 23.25 23.40 10.82
N ALA A 89 22.37 23.28 11.82
CA ALA A 89 21.25 22.36 11.78
C ALA A 89 20.10 22.82 10.86
N SER A 90 19.87 24.13 10.71
CA SER A 90 18.78 24.69 9.88
C SER A 90 19.13 24.69 8.38
N ARG A 91 20.36 25.09 8.01
CA ARG A 91 20.82 25.21 6.62
C ARG A 91 21.29 23.89 6.02
N SER A 92 21.92 23.02 6.83
CA SER A 92 22.33 21.70 6.35
C SER A 92 21.16 20.78 6.01
N ALA A 93 19.91 21.12 6.37
CA ALA A 93 18.76 20.25 6.15
C ALA A 93 18.59 19.82 4.68
N GLU A 94 18.91 20.70 3.73
CA GLU A 94 18.85 20.38 2.29
C GLU A 94 20.07 19.57 1.83
N PHE A 95 21.27 19.90 2.31
CA PHE A 95 22.49 19.19 1.97
C PHE A 95 22.53 17.78 2.57
N ASP A 96 22.16 17.64 3.84
CA ASP A 96 21.98 16.35 4.50
C ASP A 96 20.94 15.50 3.81
N HIS A 97 19.88 16.13 3.31
CA HIS A 97 18.92 15.44 2.47
C HIS A 97 19.62 14.87 1.23
N ARG A 98 20.45 15.64 0.51
CA ARG A 98 21.26 15.16 -0.63
C ARG A 98 22.22 14.04 -0.25
N MET A 99 22.86 14.09 0.91
CA MET A 99 23.74 13.01 1.40
C MET A 99 22.97 11.73 1.76
N VAL A 100 21.79 11.85 2.39
CA VAL A 100 20.88 10.71 2.63
C VAL A 100 20.32 10.17 1.31
N LEU A 101 20.08 11.02 0.30
CA LEU A 101 19.74 10.61 -1.07
C LEU A 101 20.88 9.81 -1.72
N ALA A 102 22.14 10.23 -1.50
CA ALA A 102 23.34 9.56 -2.00
C ALA A 102 23.72 8.27 -1.23
N GLY A 103 22.93 7.85 -0.24
CA GLY A 103 23.11 6.58 0.47
C GLY A 103 23.92 6.64 1.76
N TYR A 104 24.21 7.84 2.30
CA TYR A 104 24.89 7.98 3.59
C TYR A 104 23.94 7.63 4.76
N PRO A 105 24.37 6.81 5.73
CA PRO A 105 23.56 6.51 6.90
C PRO A 105 23.23 7.77 7.70
N ARG A 106 21.98 7.92 8.14
CA ARG A 106 21.56 9.04 9.00
C ARG A 106 22.41 9.13 10.25
N ILE A 107 22.77 7.99 10.84
CA ILE A 107 23.61 7.97 12.04
C ILE A 107 25.01 8.53 11.78
N CYS A 108 25.57 8.42 10.56
CA CYS A 108 26.83 9.11 10.23
C CYS A 108 26.67 10.64 10.24
N LEU A 109 25.52 11.16 9.79
CA LEU A 109 25.24 12.60 9.80
C LEU A 109 24.96 13.12 11.22
N LEU A 110 24.27 12.32 12.04
CA LEU A 110 24.04 12.63 13.45
C LEU A 110 25.38 12.64 14.22
N LEU A 111 26.20 11.60 14.04
CA LEU A 111 27.54 11.52 14.64
C LEU A 111 28.44 12.66 14.15
N ALA A 112 28.35 13.03 12.87
CA ALA A 112 29.10 14.17 12.34
C ALA A 112 28.72 15.48 13.03
N ARG A 113 27.42 15.76 13.23
CA ARG A 113 26.97 16.94 13.98
C ARG A 113 27.40 16.93 15.43
N SER A 114 27.28 15.79 16.11
CA SER A 114 27.75 15.68 17.50
C SER A 114 29.26 15.88 17.59
N THR A 115 30.02 15.38 16.62
CA THR A 115 31.48 15.58 16.55
C THR A 115 31.83 17.05 16.33
N VAL A 116 31.14 17.72 15.40
CA VAL A 116 31.37 19.15 15.13
C VAL A 116 30.95 20.01 16.32
N LEU A 117 29.82 19.70 16.98
CA LEU A 117 29.42 20.37 18.23
C LEU A 117 30.53 20.25 19.29
N LEU A 118 31.05 19.04 19.51
CA LEU A 118 32.13 18.80 20.48
C LEU A 118 33.39 19.60 20.15
N LEU A 119 33.80 19.61 18.87
CA LEU A 119 34.99 20.34 18.42
C LEU A 119 34.81 21.86 18.56
N THR A 120 33.68 22.39 18.10
CA THR A 120 33.39 23.83 18.20
C THR A 120 33.34 24.27 19.66
N ALA A 121 32.63 23.54 20.51
CA ALA A 121 32.55 23.83 21.93
C ALA A 121 33.94 23.76 22.60
N ALA A 122 34.76 22.76 22.28
CA ALA A 122 36.12 22.63 22.81
C ALA A 122 36.98 23.84 22.46
N LEU A 123 36.98 24.23 21.19
CA LEU A 123 37.79 25.33 20.67
C LEU A 123 37.36 26.66 21.29
N THR A 124 36.07 26.97 21.28
CA THR A 124 35.55 28.23 21.83
C THR A 124 35.72 28.30 23.34
N ALA A 125 35.49 27.20 24.06
CA ALA A 125 35.68 27.16 25.51
C ALA A 125 37.15 27.33 25.88
N SER A 126 38.06 26.61 25.21
CA SER A 126 39.51 26.74 25.45
C SER A 126 40.00 28.16 25.18
N TYR A 127 39.50 28.79 24.11
CA TYR A 127 39.82 30.18 23.79
C TYR A 127 39.31 31.15 24.86
N ALA A 128 38.05 31.02 25.30
CA ALA A 128 37.49 31.85 26.36
C ALA A 128 38.23 31.65 27.69
N THR A 129 38.58 30.41 28.04
CA THR A 129 39.37 30.11 29.25
C THR A 129 40.76 30.73 29.18
N ALA A 130 41.46 30.59 28.05
CA ALA A 130 42.76 31.23 27.85
C ALA A 130 42.66 32.75 27.96
N TRP A 131 41.55 33.35 27.49
CA TRP A 131 41.33 34.78 27.58
C TRP A 131 41.10 35.26 29.02
N VAL A 132 40.34 34.50 29.82
CA VAL A 132 40.16 34.76 31.26
C VAL A 132 41.50 34.74 31.99
N CYS A 133 42.41 33.84 31.61
CA CYS A 133 43.74 33.75 32.21
C CYS A 133 44.64 34.99 32.04
N PHE A 134 44.29 35.93 31.15
CA PHE A 134 45.00 37.22 31.08
C PHE A 134 44.67 38.16 32.24
N PHE A 135 43.55 37.95 32.94
CA PHE A 135 43.09 38.82 34.03
C PHE A 135 43.45 38.26 35.40
N TYR A 136 43.24 36.96 35.61
CA TYR A 136 43.63 36.26 36.84
C TYR A 136 43.88 34.78 36.53
N ARG A 137 44.61 34.09 37.43
CA ARG A 137 44.78 32.64 37.36
C ARG A 137 43.71 31.97 38.21
N PRO A 138 42.79 31.18 37.62
CA PRO A 138 41.85 30.37 38.39
C PRO A 138 42.61 29.29 39.17
N GLU A 139 42.17 28.99 40.39
CA GLU A 139 42.72 27.90 41.21
C GLU A 139 42.63 26.55 40.46
N ARG A 140 41.55 26.35 39.70
CA ARG A 140 41.28 25.12 38.94
C ARG A 140 40.99 25.41 37.48
N LEU A 141 42.05 25.61 36.69
CA LEU A 141 41.97 25.85 35.25
C LEU A 141 41.20 24.74 34.50
N ASP A 142 41.41 23.49 34.90
CA ASP A 142 40.73 22.30 34.37
C ASP A 142 39.22 22.37 34.57
N VAL A 143 38.78 22.79 35.76
CA VAL A 143 37.36 22.93 36.11
C VAL A 143 36.73 24.09 35.36
N LEU A 144 37.43 25.22 35.21
CA LEU A 144 36.95 26.36 34.43
C LEU A 144 36.76 26.00 32.95
N ALA A 145 37.75 25.33 32.35
CA ALA A 145 37.67 24.87 30.97
C ALA A 145 36.50 23.88 30.78
N ALA A 146 36.33 22.94 31.71
CA ALA A 146 35.21 22.00 31.70
C ALA A 146 33.86 22.71 31.85
N ALA A 147 33.75 23.71 32.72
CA ALA A 147 32.52 24.48 32.93
C ALA A 147 32.10 25.24 31.66
N PHE A 148 33.04 25.95 31.03
CA PHE A 148 32.81 26.65 29.76
C PHE A 148 32.44 25.70 28.62
N MET A 149 33.13 24.57 28.53
CA MET A 149 32.82 23.51 27.57
C MET A 149 31.40 22.96 27.77
N VAL A 150 31.02 22.64 29.00
CA VAL A 150 29.67 22.14 29.33
C VAL A 150 28.61 23.19 29.01
N GLY A 151 28.83 24.47 29.33
CA GLY A 151 27.92 25.55 28.97
C GLY A 151 27.72 25.69 27.45
N ALA A 152 28.82 25.66 26.69
CA ALA A 152 28.81 25.68 25.23
C ALA A 152 28.06 24.47 24.64
N LEU A 153 28.30 23.25 25.17
CA LEU A 153 27.63 22.02 24.73
C LEU A 153 26.13 22.02 25.03
N THR A 154 25.71 22.56 26.18
CA THR A 154 24.30 22.67 26.54
C THR A 154 23.55 23.55 25.55
N TYR A 155 24.06 24.76 25.29
CA TYR A 155 23.41 25.70 24.38
C TYR A 155 23.58 25.33 22.90
N GLY A 156 24.66 24.64 22.54
CA GLY A 156 24.77 23.97 21.24
C GLY A 156 23.65 22.94 21.04
N GLY A 157 23.32 22.16 22.07
CA GLY A 157 22.15 21.27 22.10
C GLY A 157 20.82 22.01 21.97
N VAL A 158 20.64 23.13 22.68
CA VAL A 158 19.48 24.04 22.52
C VAL A 158 19.36 24.53 21.07
N GLY A 159 20.47 24.95 20.47
CA GLY A 159 20.53 25.39 19.07
C GLY A 159 20.04 24.31 18.10
N ILE A 160 20.52 23.07 18.23
CA ILE A 160 20.05 21.92 17.43
C ILE A 160 18.54 21.70 17.64
N LEU A 161 18.07 21.73 18.88
CA LEU A 161 16.65 21.52 19.21
C LEU A 161 15.77 22.61 18.58
N LEU A 162 16.14 23.88 18.72
CA LEU A 162 15.41 24.99 18.13
C LEU A 162 15.41 24.93 16.60
N ALA A 163 16.51 24.54 15.97
CA ALA A 163 16.55 24.31 14.52
C ALA A 163 15.56 23.22 14.09
N ALA A 164 15.38 22.18 14.91
CA ALA A 164 14.41 21.13 14.65
C ALA A 164 12.96 21.59 14.85
N LEU A 165 12.68 22.54 15.74
CA LEU A 165 11.33 23.02 16.07
C LEU A 165 10.88 24.23 15.23
N LEU A 166 11.79 25.17 14.95
CA LEU A 166 11.49 26.44 14.32
C LEU A 166 11.71 26.39 12.80
N ARG A 167 11.02 27.28 12.08
CA ARG A 167 11.11 27.39 10.61
C ARG A 167 11.87 28.63 10.14
N SER A 168 11.90 29.69 10.95
CA SER A 168 12.56 30.96 10.63
C SER A 168 13.92 31.04 11.30
N GLU A 169 14.95 31.45 10.55
CA GLU A 169 16.30 31.70 11.10
C GLU A 169 16.28 32.80 12.14
N LEU A 170 15.53 33.88 11.87
CA LEU A 170 15.36 35.01 12.76
C LEU A 170 14.73 34.58 14.09
N ALA A 171 13.64 33.80 14.03
CA ALA A 171 12.96 33.29 15.22
C ALA A 171 13.88 32.40 16.07
N GLY A 172 14.71 31.58 15.42
CA GLY A 172 15.68 30.73 16.11
C GLY A 172 16.78 31.52 16.80
N MET A 173 17.35 32.51 16.12
CA MET A 173 18.34 33.41 16.70
C MET A 173 17.80 34.14 17.92
N PHE A 174 16.62 34.78 17.81
CA PHE A 174 15.98 35.44 18.95
C PHE A 174 15.68 34.47 20.09
N SER A 175 15.26 33.23 19.79
CA SER A 175 14.98 32.23 20.81
C SER A 175 16.24 31.82 21.57
N VAL A 176 17.36 31.57 20.86
CA VAL A 176 18.65 31.25 21.51
C VAL A 176 19.08 32.40 22.41
N ILE A 177 19.01 33.64 21.92
CA ILE A 177 19.39 34.85 22.68
C ILE A 177 18.51 35.01 23.92
N MET A 178 17.18 34.94 23.78
CA MET A 178 16.27 35.09 24.92
C MET A 178 16.48 33.99 25.96
N LEU A 179 16.62 32.73 25.51
CA LEU A 179 16.85 31.61 26.41
C LEU A 179 18.19 31.74 27.14
N SER A 180 19.28 32.13 26.46
CA SER A 180 20.59 32.31 27.12
C SER A 180 20.60 33.49 28.06
N PHE A 181 19.89 34.56 27.73
CA PHE A 181 19.79 35.75 28.56
C PHE A 181 18.98 35.49 29.82
N ILE A 182 17.79 34.89 29.70
CA ILE A 182 16.98 34.53 30.86
C ILE A 182 17.74 33.57 31.78
N ASP A 183 18.34 32.52 31.21
CA ASP A 183 19.05 31.50 31.98
C ASP A 183 20.22 32.09 32.79
N LEU A 184 21.18 32.74 32.11
CA LEU A 184 22.41 33.17 32.75
C LEU A 184 22.25 34.45 33.59
N THR A 185 21.33 35.34 33.24
CA THR A 185 21.06 36.55 34.04
C THR A 185 20.42 36.19 35.38
N LEU A 186 19.48 35.24 35.39
CA LEU A 186 18.86 34.76 36.63
C LEU A 186 19.85 34.06 37.57
N GLN A 187 20.97 33.57 37.05
CA GLN A 187 22.00 32.90 37.83
C GLN A 187 23.16 33.82 38.24
N ASN A 188 23.23 35.03 37.72
CA ASN A 188 24.28 35.98 38.09
C ASN A 188 23.88 36.70 39.39
N PRO A 189 24.57 36.49 40.52
CA PRO A 189 24.23 37.13 41.80
C PRO A 189 24.38 38.65 41.79
N VAL A 190 25.11 39.22 40.82
CA VAL A 190 25.19 40.68 40.62
C VAL A 190 23.87 41.22 40.04
N ALA A 191 23.23 40.47 39.15
CA ALA A 191 21.98 40.87 38.48
C ALA A 191 20.72 40.36 39.19
N ASN A 192 20.82 39.22 39.88
CA ASN A 192 19.74 38.60 40.63
C ASN A 192 20.23 38.28 42.06
N PRO A 193 19.86 39.09 43.07
CA PRO A 193 20.20 38.82 44.47
C PRO A 193 19.69 37.46 44.99
N SER A 194 18.68 36.86 44.33
CA SER A 194 18.13 35.53 44.64
C SER A 194 18.70 34.40 43.78
N ALA A 195 19.96 34.53 43.33
CA ALA A 195 20.66 33.55 42.49
C ALA A 195 20.92 32.20 43.20
N ASP A 196 20.61 32.07 44.50
CA ASP A 196 20.70 30.85 45.30
C ASP A 196 19.39 30.04 45.37
N SER A 197 18.35 30.54 44.70
CA SER A 197 17.01 29.93 44.66
C SER A 197 17.04 28.47 44.20
N PRO A 198 16.32 27.55 44.88
CA PRO A 198 16.28 26.13 44.52
C PRO A 198 15.62 25.86 43.17
N LEU A 199 14.91 26.83 42.58
CA LEU A 199 14.31 26.71 41.26
C LEU A 199 15.36 26.80 40.14
N LEU A 200 16.46 27.52 40.36
CA LEU A 200 17.48 27.76 39.34
C LEU A 200 18.25 26.48 38.96
N LYS A 201 18.21 25.43 39.80
CA LYS A 201 18.84 24.13 39.50
C LYS A 201 18.30 23.43 38.25
N TRP A 202 17.09 23.81 37.82
CA TRP A 202 16.43 23.28 36.63
C TRP A 202 16.79 24.04 35.36
N LEU A 203 17.58 25.12 35.47
CA LEU A 203 18.03 25.86 34.31
C LEU A 203 19.18 25.13 33.59
N PRO A 204 19.23 25.19 32.24
CA PRO A 204 20.23 24.46 31.46
C PRO A 204 21.69 24.79 31.82
N ALA A 205 22.03 26.07 32.02
CA ALA A 205 23.39 26.50 32.32
C ALA A 205 23.79 26.32 33.80
N TYR A 206 22.88 25.89 34.68
CA TYR A 206 23.11 25.85 36.12
C TYR A 206 24.37 25.09 36.53
N GLY A 207 24.55 23.88 35.99
CA GLY A 207 25.73 23.08 36.26
C GLY A 207 27.03 23.77 35.81
N ALA A 208 27.00 24.47 34.68
CA ALA A 208 28.15 25.18 34.13
C ALA A 208 28.49 26.42 34.98
N MET A 209 27.50 27.23 35.36
CA MET A 209 27.71 28.42 36.18
C MET A 209 28.27 28.08 37.56
N GLN A 210 27.67 27.11 38.26
CA GLN A 210 28.16 26.66 39.56
C GLN A 210 29.60 26.12 39.48
N SER A 211 29.93 25.42 38.39
CA SER A 211 31.28 24.89 38.16
C SER A 211 32.30 25.98 37.83
N ALA A 212 31.92 26.96 37.00
CA ALA A 212 32.78 28.09 36.63
C ALA A 212 33.15 28.94 37.86
N VAL A 213 32.16 29.23 38.72
CA VAL A 213 32.37 29.98 39.96
C VAL A 213 33.27 29.21 40.94
N SER A 214 33.06 27.90 41.08
CA SER A 214 33.91 27.08 41.95
C SER A 214 35.38 27.03 41.51
N ALA A 215 35.66 27.23 40.22
CA ALA A 215 36.99 27.10 39.67
C ALA A 215 37.93 28.26 40.04
N VAL A 216 37.39 29.37 40.55
CA VAL A 216 38.16 30.58 40.86
C VAL A 216 38.97 30.41 42.13
N ASP A 217 38.30 30.19 43.27
CA ASP A 217 38.91 30.23 44.61
C ASP A 217 38.73 28.92 45.41
N LEU A 218 38.15 27.87 44.82
CA LEU A 218 37.91 26.61 45.54
C LEU A 218 38.75 25.46 44.99
N PRO A 219 39.35 24.63 45.88
CA PRO A 219 40.19 23.51 45.47
C PRO A 219 39.37 22.28 45.01
N HIS A 220 38.05 22.29 45.21
CA HIS A 220 37.17 21.14 44.99
C HIS A 220 36.58 21.11 43.59
N THR A 221 36.54 19.92 42.97
CA THR A 221 35.88 19.70 41.67
C THR A 221 34.40 19.35 41.86
N PRO A 222 33.45 20.16 41.36
CA PRO A 222 32.02 19.92 41.57
C PRO A 222 31.44 18.92 40.57
N TRP A 223 31.88 17.66 40.66
CA TRP A 223 31.50 16.58 39.71
C TRP A 223 29.99 16.47 39.47
N ARG A 224 29.17 16.65 40.51
CA ARG A 224 27.70 16.60 40.40
C ARG A 224 27.15 17.67 39.45
N HIS A 225 27.71 18.88 39.48
CA HIS A 225 27.25 20.01 38.67
C HIS A 225 27.76 19.91 37.23
N LEU A 226 29.00 19.46 37.03
CA LEU A 226 29.51 19.13 35.70
C LEU A 226 28.70 18.00 35.04
N LEU A 227 28.41 16.93 35.79
CA LEU A 227 27.55 15.84 35.31
C LEU A 227 26.13 16.30 34.99
N LEU A 228 25.55 17.17 35.81
CA LEU A 228 24.23 17.76 35.55
C LEU A 228 24.22 18.53 34.23
N GLY A 229 25.24 19.35 33.96
CA GLY A 229 25.36 20.06 32.69
C GLY A 229 25.59 19.12 31.50
N LEU A 230 26.38 18.06 31.65
CA LEU A 230 26.53 17.03 30.62
C LEU A 230 25.21 16.29 30.34
N CYS A 231 24.41 16.00 31.37
CA CYS A 231 23.07 15.42 31.23
C CYS A 231 22.13 16.36 30.46
N TRP A 232 22.16 17.66 30.74
CA TRP A 232 21.41 18.67 29.98
C TRP A 232 21.83 18.69 28.51
N SER A 233 23.14 18.76 28.24
CA SER A 233 23.66 18.75 26.87
C SER A 233 23.26 17.48 26.11
N ALA A 234 23.43 16.30 26.72
CA ALA A 234 23.06 15.02 26.12
C ALA A 234 21.55 14.95 25.85
N GLY A 235 20.72 15.35 26.82
CA GLY A 235 19.26 15.35 26.71
C GLY A 235 18.75 16.30 25.63
N LEU A 236 19.24 17.54 25.59
CA LEU A 236 18.85 18.55 24.59
C LEU A 236 19.31 18.15 23.19
N THR A 237 20.53 17.65 23.07
CA THR A 237 21.05 17.14 21.79
C THR A 237 20.24 15.94 21.32
N ALA A 238 19.93 14.97 22.19
CA ALA A 238 19.10 13.82 21.85
C ALA A 238 17.67 14.24 21.46
N ALA A 239 17.06 15.17 22.18
CA ALA A 239 15.75 15.72 21.86
C ALA A 239 15.75 16.45 20.50
N GLY A 240 16.78 17.26 20.24
CA GLY A 240 16.94 17.95 18.95
C GLY A 240 17.14 16.98 17.79
N LEU A 241 17.96 15.94 17.96
CA LEU A 241 18.16 14.89 16.96
C LEU A 241 16.89 14.04 16.76
N ALA A 242 16.12 13.76 17.82
CA ALA A 242 14.83 13.08 17.73
C ALA A 242 13.79 13.93 16.97
N ALA A 243 13.71 15.22 17.27
CA ALA A 243 12.85 16.15 16.54
C ALA A 243 13.30 16.29 15.07
N PHE A 244 14.60 16.34 14.80
CA PHE A 244 15.17 16.38 13.46
C PHE A 244 14.86 15.09 12.67
N THR A 245 15.01 13.92 13.28
CA THR A 245 14.68 12.63 12.64
C THR A 245 13.18 12.50 12.38
N ALA A 246 12.33 12.98 13.28
CA ALA A 246 10.89 13.05 13.08
C ALA A 246 10.51 14.00 11.92
N ARG A 247 11.16 15.17 11.83
CA ARG A 247 10.93 16.19 10.79
C ARG A 247 11.46 15.76 9.42
N THR A 248 12.67 15.21 9.36
CA THR A 248 13.28 14.71 8.11
C THR A 248 12.60 13.44 7.61
N SER A 249 12.13 12.55 8.49
CA SER A 249 11.33 11.38 8.07
C SER A 249 9.98 11.77 7.45
N ARG A 250 9.46 12.97 7.74
CA ARG A 250 8.24 13.50 7.13
C ARG A 250 8.46 14.17 5.76
N ARG A 251 9.64 14.72 5.47
CA ARG A 251 9.97 15.40 4.18
C ARG A 251 10.69 14.53 3.15
N THR A 252 11.52 13.59 3.58
CA THR A 252 12.41 12.81 2.68
C THR A 252 11.66 11.87 1.74
N ILE A 253 10.41 11.51 2.06
CA ILE A 253 9.63 10.53 1.31
C ILE A 253 8.64 11.19 0.34
N THR A 254 8.04 12.32 0.70
CA THR A 254 7.06 13.02 -0.16
C THR A 254 7.71 13.54 -1.45
N HIS A 255 8.95 14.06 -1.37
CA HIS A 255 9.67 14.57 -2.55
C HIS A 255 10.28 13.47 -3.44
N ARG A 256 10.51 12.27 -2.89
CA ARG A 256 11.04 11.11 -3.63
C ARG A 256 9.96 10.32 -4.39
N LEU A 257 8.69 10.59 -4.11
CA LEU A 257 7.55 9.83 -4.66
C LEU A 257 6.66 10.67 -5.57
N LEU A 258 6.68 11.99 -5.42
CA LEU A 258 5.95 12.93 -6.29
C LEU A 258 6.86 13.63 -7.31
N GLY A 259 8.18 13.44 -7.22
CA GLY A 259 9.17 14.02 -8.14
C GLY A 259 9.90 12.92 -8.92
N GLY A 260 9.76 12.97 -10.25
CA GLY A 260 10.15 11.91 -11.17
C GLY A 260 11.61 11.46 -11.16
N ARG A 261 11.80 10.26 -11.69
CA ARG A 261 13.06 9.51 -11.96
C ARG A 261 13.80 8.97 -10.73
N ALA A 262 13.34 7.82 -10.24
CA ALA A 262 14.17 6.94 -9.40
C ALA A 262 14.00 5.45 -9.76
N ASN A 263 14.05 5.11 -11.06
CA ASN A 263 14.00 3.71 -11.55
C ASN A 263 15.40 3.06 -11.56
N GLY A 264 15.99 2.86 -10.37
CA GLY A 264 17.30 2.20 -10.24
C GLY A 264 17.29 0.99 -9.29
N PRO A 265 17.88 -0.17 -9.66
CA PRO A 265 17.91 -1.38 -8.82
C PRO A 265 18.65 -1.20 -7.48
N ARG A 266 19.53 -0.20 -7.35
CA ARG A 266 20.19 0.18 -6.08
C ARG A 266 19.24 0.88 -5.10
N ALA A 267 18.29 1.69 -5.58
CA ALA A 267 17.32 2.38 -4.73
C ALA A 267 16.31 1.38 -4.12
N ARG A 268 15.91 0.35 -4.89
CA ARG A 268 15.04 -0.75 -4.46
C ARG A 268 15.65 -1.56 -3.30
N ARG A 269 16.95 -1.87 -3.33
CA ARG A 269 17.65 -2.59 -2.24
C ARG A 269 17.81 -1.78 -0.94
N ILE A 270 17.88 -0.45 -1.02
CA ILE A 270 18.07 0.42 0.15
C ILE A 270 16.73 0.69 0.87
N ALA A 271 15.62 0.78 0.13
CA ALA A 271 14.28 0.93 0.71
C ALA A 271 13.92 -0.25 1.65
N LEU A 272 14.34 -1.47 1.29
CA LEU A 272 14.12 -2.70 2.06
C LEU A 272 14.88 -2.75 3.39
N ARG A 273 16.11 -2.23 3.44
CA ARG A 273 16.92 -2.20 4.67
C ARG A 273 16.42 -1.20 5.71
N LEU A 274 15.48 -0.31 5.34
CA LEU A 274 14.92 0.74 6.20
C LEU A 274 13.53 0.38 6.77
N LEU A 275 12.99 -0.80 6.46
CA LEU A 275 11.72 -1.29 7.02
C LEU A 275 11.95 -1.89 8.41
N HIS A 276 11.21 -1.39 9.41
CA HIS A 276 11.30 -1.86 10.80
C HIS A 276 10.86 -3.34 10.92
N PRO A 277 11.53 -4.18 11.74
CA PRO A 277 11.21 -5.63 11.88
C PRO A 277 9.76 -5.97 12.25
N VAL A 278 9.04 -5.07 12.94
CA VAL A 278 7.61 -5.24 13.24
C VAL A 278 6.73 -5.09 11.98
N ARG A 279 7.17 -4.28 11.01
CA ARG A 279 6.42 -4.00 9.78
C ARG A 279 6.57 -5.11 8.75
N THR A 280 7.75 -5.72 8.65
CA THR A 280 7.94 -6.92 7.82
C THR A 280 7.10 -8.10 8.30
N HIS A 281 6.67 -8.13 9.57
CA HIS A 281 5.74 -9.14 10.05
C HIS A 281 4.32 -8.95 9.48
N ILE A 282 3.83 -7.71 9.35
CA ILE A 282 2.49 -7.43 8.79
C ILE A 282 2.42 -7.86 7.31
N TYR A 283 3.45 -7.50 6.53
CA TYR A 283 3.51 -7.89 5.11
C TYR A 283 3.64 -9.40 4.94
N ARG A 284 4.43 -10.08 5.79
CA ARG A 284 4.50 -11.55 5.81
C ARG A 284 3.18 -12.21 6.18
N GLN A 285 2.44 -11.68 7.17
CA GLN A 285 1.10 -12.17 7.52
C GLN A 285 0.08 -12.02 6.38
N ALA A 286 0.32 -11.07 5.47
CA ALA A 286 -0.51 -10.82 4.29
C ALA A 286 -0.01 -11.54 3.03
N GLY A 287 1.04 -12.37 3.10
CA GLY A 287 1.63 -13.05 1.94
C GLY A 287 2.37 -12.12 0.96
N ILE A 288 2.74 -10.91 1.39
CA ILE A 288 3.34 -9.89 0.52
C ILE A 288 4.87 -9.95 0.66
N HIS A 289 5.52 -10.34 -0.43
CA HIS A 289 6.98 -10.48 -0.49
C HIS A 289 7.64 -9.51 -1.49
N ASP A 290 6.89 -9.01 -2.47
CA ASP A 290 7.40 -8.06 -3.46
C ASP A 290 7.72 -6.69 -2.83
N THR A 291 8.93 -6.24 -3.09
CA THR A 291 9.53 -5.06 -2.46
C THR A 291 9.00 -3.73 -3.01
N THR A 292 8.61 -3.71 -4.29
CA THR A 292 7.96 -2.57 -4.96
C THR A 292 6.54 -2.41 -4.42
N VAL A 293 5.82 -3.52 -4.28
CA VAL A 293 4.47 -3.57 -3.70
C VAL A 293 4.48 -3.14 -2.23
N ILE A 294 5.40 -3.66 -1.41
CA ILE A 294 5.56 -3.25 -0.01
C ILE A 294 5.84 -1.74 0.09
N THR A 295 6.68 -1.22 -0.80
CA THR A 295 6.96 0.23 -0.86
C THR A 295 5.68 0.99 -1.11
N GLY A 296 4.89 0.57 -2.10
CA GLY A 296 3.55 1.11 -2.38
C GLY A 296 2.62 1.13 -1.18
N TYR A 297 2.44 0.00 -0.49
CA TYR A 297 1.58 -0.07 0.69
C TYR A 297 2.04 0.87 1.81
N GLU A 298 3.35 1.07 1.96
CA GLU A 298 3.88 2.05 2.92
C GLU A 298 3.58 3.50 2.52
N ILE A 299 3.46 3.81 1.22
CA ILE A 299 3.01 5.12 0.72
C ILE A 299 1.55 5.31 1.15
N CYS A 300 0.70 4.38 0.76
CA CYS A 300 -0.73 4.43 1.02
C CYS A 300 -1.03 4.50 2.53
N ARG A 301 -0.31 3.71 3.35
CA ARG A 301 -0.40 3.75 4.82
C ARG A 301 -0.05 5.12 5.40
N ARG A 302 0.99 5.77 4.88
CA ARG A 302 1.41 7.09 5.37
C ARG A 302 0.45 8.19 4.95
N LEU A 303 -0.12 8.07 3.75
CA LEU A 303 -1.17 8.98 3.27
C LEU A 303 -2.38 8.89 4.20
N MET A 304 -2.86 7.68 4.49
CA MET A 304 -3.93 7.44 5.46
C MET A 304 -3.61 8.02 6.85
N HIS A 305 -2.43 7.76 7.42
CA HIS A 305 -2.08 8.31 8.73
C HIS A 305 -2.01 9.85 8.79
N ARG A 306 -1.83 10.53 7.65
CA ARG A 306 -1.75 12.00 7.59
C ARG A 306 -3.12 12.63 7.39
N SER A 307 -3.91 12.08 6.48
CA SER A 307 -5.17 12.68 6.02
C SER A 307 -6.39 12.11 6.76
N GLY A 308 -6.32 10.86 7.22
CA GLY A 308 -7.44 10.14 7.84
C GLY A 308 -7.06 9.46 9.16
N PRO A 309 -7.02 10.20 10.29
CA PRO A 309 -6.62 9.64 11.57
C PRO A 309 -7.57 8.57 12.11
N VAL A 310 -8.87 8.65 11.80
CA VAL A 310 -9.90 7.68 12.23
C VAL A 310 -9.84 6.41 11.37
N GLU A 311 -9.67 6.55 10.06
CA GLU A 311 -9.45 5.49 9.08
C GLU A 311 -8.15 4.73 9.41
N ALA A 312 -7.10 5.48 9.78
CA ALA A 312 -5.87 4.90 10.28
C ALA A 312 -6.03 4.20 11.64
N ALA A 313 -7.02 4.59 12.44
CA ALA A 313 -7.35 3.90 13.69
C ALA A 313 -8.09 2.58 13.41
N LEU A 314 -9.02 2.56 12.45
CA LEU A 314 -9.71 1.35 11.97
C LEU A 314 -8.71 0.26 11.59
N THR A 315 -7.69 0.57 10.80
CA THR A 315 -6.69 -0.45 10.40
C THR A 315 -5.92 -1.07 11.59
N LYS A 316 -5.85 -0.40 12.74
CA LYS A 316 -5.22 -0.94 13.96
C LYS A 316 -6.13 -1.88 14.75
N LEU A 317 -7.43 -1.88 14.46
CA LEU A 317 -8.47 -2.72 15.06
C LEU A 317 -8.70 -4.01 14.24
N LEU A 318 -8.24 -4.02 12.99
CA LEU A 318 -8.33 -5.15 12.06
C LEU A 318 -7.15 -6.15 12.17
N PRO A 319 -7.35 -7.41 11.73
CA PRO A 319 -6.30 -8.41 11.59
C PRO A 319 -5.14 -7.92 10.71
N GLY A 320 -3.91 -8.33 11.04
CA GLY A 320 -2.70 -7.88 10.33
C GLY A 320 -2.74 -8.11 8.81
N ARG A 321 -3.32 -9.24 8.37
CA ARG A 321 -3.44 -9.61 6.96
C ARG A 321 -4.29 -8.65 6.11
N LEU A 322 -5.27 -7.96 6.69
CA LEU A 322 -6.19 -7.07 5.95
C LEU A 322 -5.75 -5.61 5.94
N ARG A 323 -4.79 -5.22 6.77
CA ARG A 323 -4.37 -3.81 6.85
C ARG A 323 -3.84 -3.26 5.53
N PRO A 324 -3.04 -4.00 4.74
CA PRO A 324 -2.55 -3.51 3.45
C PRO A 324 -3.67 -3.18 2.45
N LEU A 325 -4.74 -3.98 2.39
CA LEU A 325 -5.92 -3.71 1.56
C LEU A 325 -6.50 -2.32 1.84
N PHE A 326 -6.82 -2.03 3.09
CA PHE A 326 -7.38 -0.73 3.49
C PHE A 326 -6.42 0.42 3.23
N TRP A 327 -5.11 0.20 3.42
CA TRP A 327 -4.12 1.21 3.06
C TRP A 327 -4.19 1.51 1.57
N ALA A 328 -4.10 0.51 0.69
CA ALA A 328 -4.13 0.72 -0.75
C ALA A 328 -5.42 1.39 -1.23
N MET A 329 -6.59 0.98 -0.74
CA MET A 329 -7.87 1.59 -1.11
C MET A 329 -7.92 3.08 -0.75
N TYR A 330 -7.60 3.44 0.49
CA TYR A 330 -7.56 4.84 0.91
C TYR A 330 -6.48 5.62 0.16
N GLY A 331 -5.29 5.02 0.01
CA GLY A 331 -4.16 5.64 -0.65
C GLY A 331 -4.44 5.98 -2.11
N TYR A 332 -5.21 5.13 -2.78
CA TYR A 332 -5.67 5.32 -4.14
C TYR A 332 -6.69 6.44 -4.26
N GLY A 333 -7.80 6.35 -3.53
CA GLY A 333 -8.86 7.37 -3.57
C GLY A 333 -8.32 8.75 -3.22
N ARG A 334 -7.52 8.85 -2.15
CA ARG A 334 -6.92 10.13 -1.75
C ARG A 334 -5.94 10.71 -2.79
N HIS A 335 -5.26 9.86 -3.56
CA HIS A 335 -4.37 10.37 -4.60
C HIS A 335 -5.14 10.93 -5.80
N LEU A 336 -6.25 10.30 -6.19
CA LEU A 336 -7.13 10.82 -7.23
C LEU A 336 -7.79 12.14 -6.81
N ASP A 337 -8.25 12.19 -5.56
CA ASP A 337 -8.78 13.38 -4.90
C ASP A 337 -7.77 14.55 -4.89
N ASP A 338 -6.50 14.27 -4.52
CA ASP A 338 -5.42 15.25 -4.61
C ASP A 338 -5.23 15.78 -6.05
N LEU A 339 -5.39 14.92 -7.07
CA LEU A 339 -5.25 15.30 -8.48
C LEU A 339 -6.46 16.10 -9.00
N SER A 340 -7.67 15.81 -8.53
CA SER A 340 -8.89 16.55 -8.91
C SER A 340 -8.94 17.95 -8.29
N ASP A 341 -8.39 18.12 -7.08
CA ASP A 341 -8.57 19.32 -6.25
C ASP A 341 -7.37 20.30 -6.31
N THR A 342 -6.40 20.06 -7.21
CA THR A 342 -5.17 20.88 -7.25
C THR A 342 -5.45 22.31 -7.76
N GLN A 343 -5.67 23.25 -6.85
CA GLN A 343 -6.15 24.62 -7.10
C GLN A 343 -5.28 25.51 -8.01
N HIS A 344 -3.97 25.26 -8.13
CA HIS A 344 -3.07 26.08 -8.93
C HIS A 344 -3.00 25.66 -10.41
N LEU A 345 -3.68 24.57 -10.77
CA LEU A 345 -3.74 24.07 -12.14
C LEU A 345 -5.06 24.49 -12.78
N ASP A 346 -5.02 24.77 -14.07
CA ASP A 346 -6.24 25.02 -14.84
C ASP A 346 -7.12 23.75 -14.92
N ARG A 347 -8.41 23.93 -15.23
CA ARG A 347 -9.41 22.85 -15.29
C ARG A 347 -9.04 21.76 -16.28
N GLN A 348 -8.41 22.12 -17.40
CA GLN A 348 -8.03 21.18 -18.44
C GLN A 348 -6.85 20.31 -17.98
N GLU A 349 -5.88 20.90 -17.30
CA GLU A 349 -4.72 20.20 -16.75
C GLU A 349 -5.11 19.25 -15.62
N ARG A 350 -6.08 19.61 -14.76
CA ARG A 350 -6.62 18.69 -13.73
C ARG A 350 -7.27 17.45 -14.37
N VAL A 351 -8.11 17.66 -15.39
CA VAL A 351 -8.76 16.57 -16.14
C VAL A 351 -7.74 15.68 -16.81
N GLU A 352 -6.71 16.25 -17.43
CA GLU A 352 -5.64 15.50 -18.09
C GLU A 352 -4.87 14.64 -17.09
N ARG A 353 -4.51 15.18 -15.92
CA ARG A 353 -3.77 14.43 -14.88
C ARG A 353 -4.59 13.28 -14.31
N VAL A 354 -5.88 13.50 -14.00
CA VAL A 354 -6.77 12.43 -13.49
C VAL A 354 -7.00 11.36 -14.56
N SER A 355 -7.23 11.76 -15.81
CA SER A 355 -7.44 10.85 -16.95
C SER A 355 -6.19 10.00 -17.20
N ARG A 356 -5.02 10.64 -17.28
CA ARG A 356 -3.73 9.98 -17.45
C ARG A 356 -3.43 8.99 -16.32
N PHE A 357 -3.67 9.37 -15.07
CA PHE A 357 -3.46 8.46 -13.95
C PHE A 357 -4.40 7.25 -14.00
N SER A 358 -5.67 7.49 -14.37
CA SER A 358 -6.68 6.43 -14.52
C SER A 358 -6.32 5.47 -15.66
N GLU A 359 -5.91 5.99 -16.82
CA GLU A 359 -5.50 5.20 -18.00
C GLU A 359 -4.26 4.35 -17.71
N LEU A 360 -3.26 4.94 -17.05
CA LEU A 360 -2.06 4.21 -16.61
C LEU A 360 -2.41 3.11 -15.62
N LEU A 361 -3.32 3.37 -14.68
CA LEU A 361 -3.77 2.34 -13.75
C LEU A 361 -4.53 1.22 -14.48
N GLU A 362 -5.45 1.54 -15.38
CA GLU A 362 -6.16 0.54 -16.16
C GLU A 362 -5.17 -0.33 -16.97
N ALA A 363 -4.11 0.28 -17.51
CA ALA A 363 -3.03 -0.45 -18.16
C ALA A 363 -2.25 -1.35 -17.16
N ASP A 364 -1.91 -0.84 -15.99
CA ASP A 364 -1.20 -1.58 -14.94
C ASP A 364 -2.06 -2.73 -14.36
N LEU A 365 -3.38 -2.54 -14.24
CA LEU A 365 -4.34 -3.57 -13.84
C LEU A 365 -4.41 -4.69 -14.88
N ARG A 366 -4.41 -4.34 -16.18
CA ARG A 366 -4.32 -5.31 -17.28
C ARG A 366 -2.98 -6.06 -17.27
N ALA A 367 -1.88 -5.37 -16.97
CA ALA A 367 -0.54 -5.96 -16.88
C ALA A 367 -0.32 -6.80 -15.61
N GLY A 368 -1.15 -6.63 -14.58
CA GLY A 368 -0.99 -7.31 -13.28
C GLY A 368 0.15 -6.75 -12.42
N HIS A 369 0.85 -5.72 -12.88
CA HIS A 369 1.93 -5.06 -12.17
C HIS A 369 2.05 -3.58 -12.57
N SER A 370 2.75 -2.79 -11.76
CA SER A 370 3.02 -1.37 -12.03
C SER A 370 4.46 -1.01 -11.67
N GLU A 371 5.07 -0.14 -12.45
CA GLU A 371 6.35 0.48 -12.07
C GLU A 371 6.20 1.61 -11.06
N ASP A 372 5.03 2.26 -11.03
CA ASP A 372 4.67 3.23 -10.00
C ASP A 372 4.32 2.50 -8.70
N ALA A 373 4.94 2.89 -7.60
CA ALA A 373 4.78 2.22 -6.33
C ALA A 373 3.35 2.32 -5.77
N LEU A 374 2.68 3.47 -5.91
CA LEU A 374 1.31 3.64 -5.39
C LEU A 374 0.34 2.79 -6.18
N ARG A 375 0.42 2.82 -7.52
CA ARG A 375 -0.40 1.95 -8.39
C ARG A 375 -0.05 0.47 -8.21
N ALA A 376 1.20 0.11 -7.95
CA ALA A 376 1.60 -1.27 -7.68
C ALA A 376 0.94 -1.86 -6.43
N ALA A 377 0.81 -1.07 -5.36
CA ALA A 377 0.08 -1.51 -4.17
C ALA A 377 -1.42 -1.65 -4.41
N PHE A 378 -2.00 -0.78 -5.22
CA PHE A 378 -3.42 -0.86 -5.56
C PHE A 378 -3.72 -2.05 -6.50
N VAL A 379 -2.96 -2.20 -7.58
CA VAL A 379 -3.01 -3.35 -8.50
C VAL A 379 -2.85 -4.66 -7.71
N HIS A 380 -1.80 -4.75 -6.89
CA HIS A 380 -1.62 -5.91 -6.03
C HIS A 380 -2.81 -6.14 -5.10
N ALA A 381 -3.42 -5.09 -4.53
CA ALA A 381 -4.58 -5.24 -3.66
C ALA A 381 -5.82 -5.76 -4.40
N VAL A 382 -6.09 -5.23 -5.60
CA VAL A 382 -7.20 -5.68 -6.46
C VAL A 382 -7.08 -7.16 -6.77
N TRP A 383 -5.88 -7.63 -7.14
CA TRP A 383 -5.64 -9.04 -7.46
C TRP A 383 -5.58 -9.95 -6.22
N THR A 384 -4.97 -9.50 -5.12
CA THR A 384 -4.78 -10.32 -3.91
C THR A 384 -6.09 -10.57 -3.15
N TRP A 385 -6.96 -9.58 -3.13
CA TRP A 385 -8.25 -9.66 -2.43
C TRP A 385 -9.45 -9.81 -3.38
N ASP A 386 -9.17 -9.95 -4.68
CA ASP A 386 -10.16 -10.18 -5.75
C ASP A 386 -11.30 -9.16 -5.64
N LEU A 387 -10.91 -7.90 -5.85
CA LEU A 387 -11.82 -6.75 -5.85
C LEU A 387 -12.44 -6.56 -7.25
N PRO A 388 -13.75 -6.30 -7.36
CA PRO A 388 -14.44 -6.11 -8.64
C PRO A 388 -13.90 -4.92 -9.44
N SER A 389 -13.60 -5.12 -10.73
CA SER A 389 -12.97 -4.12 -11.60
C SER A 389 -13.91 -2.97 -12.02
N ASP A 390 -15.21 -3.22 -12.10
CA ASP A 390 -16.27 -2.24 -12.34
C ASP A 390 -16.27 -1.12 -11.29
N GLY A 391 -15.91 -1.47 -10.05
CA GLY A 391 -15.72 -0.49 -8.98
C GLY A 391 -14.62 0.53 -9.25
N VAL A 392 -13.50 0.11 -9.85
CA VAL A 392 -12.40 1.01 -10.21
C VAL A 392 -12.88 2.01 -11.26
N THR A 393 -13.64 1.54 -12.24
CA THR A 393 -14.18 2.38 -13.33
C THR A 393 -15.16 3.42 -12.81
N ALA A 394 -16.09 3.02 -11.92
CA ALA A 394 -17.05 3.93 -11.30
C ALA A 394 -16.34 5.01 -10.46
N LEU A 395 -15.37 4.62 -9.64
CA LEU A 395 -14.57 5.54 -8.84
C LEU A 395 -13.82 6.57 -9.71
N ASN A 396 -13.20 6.10 -10.80
CA ASN A 396 -12.48 6.96 -11.74
C ASN A 396 -13.40 7.92 -12.49
N ALA A 397 -14.63 7.48 -12.80
CA ALA A 397 -15.62 8.33 -13.45
C ALA A 397 -16.00 9.52 -12.57
N VAL A 398 -16.19 9.30 -11.25
CA VAL A 398 -16.48 10.38 -10.29
C VAL A 398 -15.33 11.39 -10.24
N TYR A 399 -14.09 10.94 -10.04
CA TYR A 399 -12.94 11.87 -9.97
C TYR A 399 -12.65 12.59 -11.30
N ARG A 400 -12.91 11.96 -12.45
CA ARG A 400 -12.85 12.65 -13.76
C ARG A 400 -13.91 13.74 -13.85
N GLN A 401 -15.11 13.51 -13.33
CA GLN A 401 -16.18 14.50 -13.30
C GLN A 401 -15.82 15.65 -12.35
N ASP A 402 -15.26 15.36 -11.18
CA ASP A 402 -14.82 16.37 -10.22
C ASP A 402 -13.69 17.23 -10.80
N ALA A 403 -12.72 16.63 -11.50
CA ALA A 403 -11.68 17.35 -12.22
C ALA A 403 -12.23 18.27 -13.32
N LYS A 404 -13.31 17.84 -13.98
CA LYS A 404 -14.07 18.66 -14.93
C LYS A 404 -14.88 19.74 -14.24
N GLY A 405 -14.81 19.98 -12.93
CA GLY A 405 -15.61 20.99 -12.24
C GLY A 405 -16.92 20.39 -11.74
N GLN A 406 -17.14 20.52 -10.43
CA GLN A 406 -18.18 19.81 -9.69
C GLN A 406 -19.58 20.36 -10.00
N SER A 407 -20.54 19.46 -10.23
CA SER A 407 -21.97 19.79 -10.31
C SER A 407 -22.54 19.87 -8.90
N ALA A 408 -23.29 20.94 -8.58
CA ALA A 408 -23.90 21.11 -7.26
C ALA A 408 -24.79 19.90 -6.91
N ILE A 409 -24.64 19.35 -5.70
CA ILE A 409 -25.50 18.30 -5.18
C ILE A 409 -26.85 18.95 -4.86
N THR A 410 -27.91 18.60 -5.59
CA THR A 410 -29.21 19.28 -5.42
C THR A 410 -30.09 18.59 -4.38
N SER A 411 -30.08 17.26 -4.37
CA SER A 411 -30.95 16.44 -3.52
C SER A 411 -30.18 15.42 -2.69
N TRP A 412 -30.85 14.79 -1.73
CA TRP A 412 -30.29 13.64 -1.01
C TRP A 412 -30.03 12.44 -1.92
N ASP A 413 -30.83 12.24 -2.98
CA ASP A 413 -30.62 11.16 -3.95
C ASP A 413 -29.32 11.36 -4.75
N ASP A 414 -29.02 12.61 -5.14
CA ASP A 414 -27.73 12.97 -5.75
C ASP A 414 -26.58 12.71 -4.78
N TRP A 415 -26.78 13.08 -3.50
CA TRP A 415 -25.78 12.90 -2.45
C TRP A 415 -25.46 11.41 -2.23
N TYR A 416 -26.48 10.56 -2.14
CA TYR A 416 -26.29 9.12 -2.00
C TYR A 416 -25.61 8.54 -3.24
N THR A 417 -25.98 8.97 -4.44
CA THR A 417 -25.37 8.52 -5.69
C THR A 417 -23.88 8.87 -5.74
N TYR A 418 -23.53 10.10 -5.39
CA TYR A 418 -22.15 10.59 -5.34
C TYR A 418 -21.31 9.81 -4.31
N TRP A 419 -21.78 9.73 -3.06
CA TRP A 419 -21.00 9.15 -1.97
C TRP A 419 -20.93 7.62 -2.01
N HIS A 420 -21.96 6.92 -2.48
CA HIS A 420 -21.89 5.47 -2.65
C HIS A 420 -20.88 5.06 -3.73
N ALA A 421 -20.73 5.85 -4.80
CA ALA A 421 -19.73 5.60 -5.81
C ALA A 421 -18.29 5.77 -5.28
N LEU A 422 -18.06 6.70 -4.35
CA LEU A 422 -16.76 6.93 -3.71
C LEU A 422 -16.44 5.94 -2.58
N THR A 423 -17.43 5.57 -1.78
CA THR A 423 -17.24 4.81 -0.52
C THR A 423 -17.28 3.30 -0.72
N PHE A 424 -18.10 2.82 -1.67
CA PHE A 424 -18.19 1.40 -2.01
C PHE A 424 -18.02 1.09 -3.49
N PRO A 425 -16.96 1.59 -4.16
CA PRO A 425 -16.70 1.20 -5.53
C PRO A 425 -16.64 -0.32 -5.68
N PHE A 426 -16.09 -1.04 -4.68
CA PHE A 426 -15.89 -2.49 -4.74
C PHE A 426 -17.01 -3.35 -4.14
N GLY A 427 -18.14 -2.75 -3.74
CA GLY A 427 -19.28 -3.43 -3.14
C GLY A 427 -19.08 -3.88 -1.67
N VAL A 428 -20.11 -3.65 -0.85
CA VAL A 428 -20.15 -3.98 0.59
C VAL A 428 -19.94 -5.48 0.87
N LYS A 429 -20.57 -6.34 0.07
CA LYS A 429 -20.57 -7.80 0.27
C LYS A 429 -19.17 -8.39 0.21
N ARG A 430 -18.34 -7.95 -0.75
CA ARG A 430 -16.99 -8.47 -0.94
C ARG A 430 -16.05 -8.05 0.19
N LEU A 431 -16.07 -6.76 0.55
CA LEU A 431 -15.26 -6.25 1.66
C LEU A 431 -15.62 -6.97 2.99
N MET A 432 -16.90 -7.26 3.20
CA MET A 432 -17.36 -7.97 4.40
C MET A 432 -17.03 -9.46 4.39
N ALA A 433 -17.12 -10.14 3.24
CA ALA A 433 -16.67 -11.52 3.10
C ALA A 433 -15.18 -11.69 3.44
N LEU A 434 -14.34 -10.69 3.17
CA LEU A 434 -12.92 -10.69 3.55
C LEU A 434 -12.70 -10.50 5.06
N LEU A 435 -13.68 -9.91 5.74
CA LEU A 435 -13.64 -9.58 7.16
C LEU A 435 -14.29 -10.66 8.06
N THR A 436 -15.10 -11.55 7.48
CA THR A 436 -15.75 -12.69 8.15
C THR A 436 -15.09 -14.04 7.74
N THR A 437 -15.38 -15.13 8.46
CA THR A 437 -14.92 -16.49 8.09
C THR A 437 -15.76 -17.07 6.95
N PRO A 438 -15.23 -18.02 6.14
CA PRO A 438 -16.03 -18.76 5.17
C PRO A 438 -17.23 -19.44 5.85
N GLY A 439 -18.43 -19.29 5.29
CA GLY A 439 -19.67 -19.94 5.79
C GLY A 439 -20.61 -19.05 6.63
N LEU A 440 -20.47 -17.73 6.58
CA LEU A 440 -21.43 -16.79 7.18
C LEU A 440 -21.85 -15.74 6.14
N ASP A 441 -23.09 -15.85 5.67
CA ASP A 441 -23.67 -14.92 4.71
C ASP A 441 -24.09 -13.61 5.39
N PHE A 442 -23.71 -12.49 4.77
CA PHE A 442 -24.12 -11.16 5.22
C PHE A 442 -25.60 -10.96 4.89
N THR A 443 -26.43 -10.67 5.88
CA THR A 443 -27.86 -10.48 5.62
C THR A 443 -28.11 -9.17 4.86
N PRO A 444 -29.23 -9.05 4.13
CA PRO A 444 -29.64 -7.77 3.55
C PRO A 444 -29.72 -6.63 4.58
N GLU A 445 -30.11 -6.93 5.83
CA GLU A 445 -30.15 -5.95 6.93
C GLU A 445 -28.75 -5.48 7.31
N ASP A 446 -27.76 -6.37 7.43
CA ASP A 446 -26.38 -6.00 7.73
C ASP A 446 -25.79 -5.11 6.61
N ALA A 447 -26.09 -5.42 5.35
CA ALA A 447 -25.65 -4.62 4.20
C ALA A 447 -26.30 -3.22 4.21
N GLN A 448 -27.55 -3.11 4.63
CA GLN A 448 -28.25 -1.84 4.75
C GLN A 448 -27.69 -1.01 5.91
N ALA A 449 -27.48 -1.63 7.07
CA ALA A 449 -26.93 -0.95 8.24
C ALA A 449 -25.49 -0.46 7.99
N LEU A 450 -24.70 -1.16 7.17
CA LEU A 450 -23.39 -0.67 6.75
C LEU A 450 -23.46 0.52 5.79
N ARG A 451 -24.45 0.57 4.89
CA ARG A 451 -24.67 1.76 4.04
C ARG A 451 -24.98 2.98 4.90
N VAL A 452 -25.91 2.83 5.84
CA VAL A 452 -26.26 3.88 6.81
C VAL A 452 -25.04 4.31 7.65
N TRP A 453 -24.19 3.36 8.04
CA TRP A 453 -22.95 3.67 8.74
C TRP A 453 -22.04 4.57 7.92
N THR A 454 -21.79 4.24 6.65
CA THR A 454 -20.95 5.05 5.77
C THR A 454 -21.56 6.39 5.42
N ASP A 455 -22.89 6.49 5.28
CA ASP A 455 -23.57 7.77 5.11
C ASP A 455 -23.28 8.71 6.29
N ALA A 456 -23.25 8.17 7.51
CA ALA A 456 -22.84 8.95 8.67
C ALA A 456 -21.39 9.40 8.60
N LEU A 457 -20.47 8.55 8.13
CA LEU A 457 -19.05 8.91 8.01
C LEU A 457 -18.83 10.01 6.98
N ASN A 458 -19.48 9.87 5.82
CA ASN A 458 -19.41 10.84 4.73
C ASN A 458 -20.02 12.18 5.16
N LEU A 459 -21.15 12.17 5.87
CA LEU A 459 -21.73 13.40 6.41
C LEU A 459 -20.81 14.08 7.44
N ILE A 460 -20.14 13.31 8.30
CA ILE A 460 -19.16 13.87 9.25
C ILE A 460 -17.97 14.49 8.51
N ASP A 461 -17.50 13.85 7.45
CA ASP A 461 -16.42 14.35 6.61
C ASP A 461 -16.79 15.68 5.94
N VAL A 462 -17.99 15.74 5.34
CA VAL A 462 -18.56 16.96 4.76
C VAL A 462 -18.65 18.09 5.79
N LEU A 463 -19.15 17.82 7.01
CA LEU A 463 -19.24 18.84 8.05
C LEU A 463 -17.86 19.34 8.54
N ARG A 464 -16.84 18.49 8.46
CA ARG A 464 -15.46 18.83 8.88
C ARG A 464 -14.77 19.75 7.89
N ASP A 465 -15.05 19.56 6.60
CA ASP A 465 -14.38 20.23 5.49
C ASP A 465 -15.28 21.28 4.79
N LEU A 466 -16.47 21.53 5.35
CA LEU A 466 -17.52 22.37 4.79
C LEU A 466 -17.06 23.76 4.33
N ARG A 467 -16.15 24.39 5.07
CA ARG A 467 -15.65 25.73 4.75
C ARG A 467 -14.64 25.69 3.61
N GLU A 468 -13.72 24.73 3.66
CA GLU A 468 -12.74 24.48 2.61
C GLU A 468 -13.47 24.14 1.29
N ASP A 469 -14.43 23.23 1.34
CA ASP A 469 -15.31 22.85 0.23
C ASP A 469 -16.09 24.08 -0.30
N ALA A 470 -16.69 24.89 0.58
CA ALA A 470 -17.39 26.12 0.18
C ALA A 470 -16.45 27.17 -0.45
N ALA A 471 -15.23 27.33 0.08
CA ALA A 471 -14.23 28.24 -0.47
C ALA A 471 -13.73 27.79 -1.85
N GLU A 472 -13.82 26.50 -2.16
CA GLU A 472 -13.55 25.91 -3.47
C GLU A 472 -14.75 26.03 -4.43
N GLY A 473 -15.88 26.58 -3.96
CA GLY A 473 -17.08 26.82 -4.75
C GLY A 473 -17.99 25.60 -4.86
N PHE A 474 -17.77 24.56 -4.05
CA PHE A 474 -18.56 23.33 -4.08
C PHE A 474 -18.90 22.84 -2.68
N VAL A 475 -20.15 22.98 -2.28
CA VAL A 475 -20.64 22.46 -1.00
C VAL A 475 -21.15 21.04 -1.21
N LYS A 476 -20.54 20.06 -0.53
CA LYS A 476 -20.91 18.63 -0.59
C LYS A 476 -22.15 18.26 0.24
N LEU A 477 -22.99 19.24 0.56
CA LEU A 477 -24.34 19.05 1.14
C LEU A 477 -25.39 19.31 0.06
N PRO A 478 -26.56 18.63 0.11
CA PRO A 478 -27.67 18.93 -0.78
C PRO A 478 -28.10 20.40 -0.68
N ALA A 479 -28.33 21.05 -1.83
CA ALA A 479 -28.88 22.41 -1.88
C ALA A 479 -30.17 22.55 -1.06
N ALA A 480 -31.04 21.52 -1.08
CA ALA A 480 -32.25 21.49 -0.26
C ALA A 480 -31.99 21.66 1.25
N VAL A 481 -30.84 21.20 1.78
CA VAL A 481 -30.47 21.39 3.20
C VAL A 481 -30.06 22.84 3.46
N LEU A 482 -29.33 23.44 2.52
CA LEU A 482 -28.92 24.85 2.60
C LEU A 482 -30.16 25.76 2.53
N ASP A 483 -31.10 25.44 1.65
CA ASP A 483 -32.34 26.18 1.46
C ASP A 483 -33.28 26.04 2.68
N GLU A 484 -33.43 24.83 3.24
CA GLU A 484 -34.25 24.58 4.44
C GLU A 484 -33.80 25.41 5.65
N HIS A 485 -32.50 25.64 5.77
CA HIS A 485 -31.90 26.41 6.86
C HIS A 485 -31.56 27.86 6.49
N ASP A 486 -31.87 28.31 5.27
CA ASP A 486 -31.56 29.66 4.75
C ASP A 486 -30.07 30.04 4.88
N VAL A 487 -29.18 29.10 4.50
CA VAL A 487 -27.72 29.23 4.54
C VAL A 487 -27.16 29.37 3.12
N SER A 488 -26.52 30.51 2.82
CA SER A 488 -25.90 30.71 1.50
C SER A 488 -24.52 30.03 1.38
N PRO A 489 -24.23 29.32 0.26
CA PRO A 489 -22.89 28.81 -0.03
C PRO A 489 -21.80 29.89 -0.01
N GLY A 490 -22.12 31.10 -0.47
CA GLY A 490 -21.20 32.24 -0.45
C GLY A 490 -20.86 32.68 0.97
N ALA A 491 -21.82 32.65 1.89
CA ALA A 491 -21.59 32.98 3.30
C ALA A 491 -20.64 31.96 3.97
N LEU A 492 -20.80 30.67 3.65
CA LEU A 492 -19.92 29.59 4.12
C LEU A 492 -18.46 29.80 3.64
N ALA A 493 -18.27 30.14 2.37
CA ALA A 493 -16.96 30.38 1.77
C ALA A 493 -16.20 31.54 2.46
N HIS A 494 -16.93 32.59 2.85
CA HIS A 494 -16.38 33.76 3.57
C HIS A 494 -16.28 33.54 5.09
N GLY A 495 -16.67 32.35 5.57
CA GLY A 495 -16.61 31.99 6.99
C GLY A 495 -17.60 32.76 7.87
N GLN A 496 -18.71 33.22 7.30
CA GLN A 496 -19.77 33.91 8.03
C GLN A 496 -20.61 32.88 8.79
N ALA A 497 -20.64 33.00 10.12
CA ALA A 497 -21.30 32.05 11.00
C ALA A 497 -22.43 32.77 11.75
N ASP A 498 -23.67 32.58 11.34
CA ASP A 498 -24.86 33.10 12.03
C ASP A 498 -25.62 31.97 12.77
N GLY A 499 -26.75 32.30 13.40
CA GLY A 499 -27.57 31.32 14.12
C GLY A 499 -28.11 30.21 13.20
N ARG A 500 -28.44 30.55 11.95
CA ARG A 500 -28.97 29.62 10.95
C ARG A 500 -27.95 28.55 10.55
N TYR A 501 -26.70 28.96 10.36
CA TYR A 501 -25.58 28.04 10.17
C TYR A 501 -25.42 27.07 11.36
N ALA A 502 -25.50 27.58 12.59
CA ALA A 502 -25.42 26.73 13.77
C ALA A 502 -26.58 25.72 13.81
N ASP A 503 -27.81 26.14 13.53
CA ASP A 503 -28.99 25.28 13.48
C ASP A 503 -28.85 24.18 12.42
N MET A 504 -28.34 24.49 11.22
CA MET A 504 -28.03 23.51 10.19
C MET A 504 -27.00 22.49 10.67
N VAL A 505 -25.91 22.94 11.30
CA VAL A 505 -24.87 22.04 11.83
C VAL A 505 -25.44 21.15 12.94
N HIS A 506 -26.29 21.67 13.82
CA HIS A 506 -26.99 20.88 14.84
C HIS A 506 -27.91 19.82 14.21
N ALA A 507 -28.69 20.18 13.19
CA ALA A 507 -29.55 19.25 12.47
C ALA A 507 -28.74 18.13 11.78
N MET A 508 -27.65 18.48 11.10
CA MET A 508 -26.80 17.51 10.40
C MET A 508 -26.02 16.62 11.36
N THR A 509 -25.52 17.15 12.49
CA THR A 509 -24.88 16.32 13.51
C THR A 509 -25.87 15.38 14.19
N ALA A 510 -27.11 15.81 14.44
CA ALA A 510 -28.17 14.95 14.95
C ALA A 510 -28.50 13.80 13.98
N LYS A 511 -28.61 14.10 12.68
CA LYS A 511 -28.80 13.10 11.62
C LYS A 511 -27.65 12.09 11.57
N ALA A 512 -26.40 12.55 11.63
CA ALA A 512 -25.23 11.67 11.68
C ALA A 512 -25.25 10.75 12.93
N ARG A 513 -25.64 11.27 14.11
CA ARG A 513 -25.79 10.44 15.32
C ARG A 513 -26.87 9.38 15.18
N GLN A 514 -28.00 9.73 14.58
CA GLN A 514 -29.09 8.79 14.34
C GLN A 514 -28.64 7.64 13.43
N TRP A 515 -27.94 7.95 12.34
CA TRP A 515 -27.37 6.93 11.44
C TRP A 515 -26.31 6.06 12.13
N LEU A 516 -25.41 6.66 12.92
CA LEU A 516 -24.43 5.88 13.72
C LEU A 516 -25.12 4.94 14.72
N ALA A 517 -26.22 5.38 15.34
CA ALA A 517 -26.98 4.56 16.27
C ALA A 517 -27.70 3.40 15.56
N GLN A 518 -28.28 3.64 14.38
CA GLN A 518 -28.89 2.60 13.54
C GLN A 518 -27.87 1.55 13.09
N ALA A 519 -26.63 1.98 12.83
CA ALA A 519 -25.53 1.11 12.43
C ALA A 519 -24.86 0.34 13.59
N ALA A 520 -25.18 0.63 14.86
CA ALA A 520 -24.50 0.03 16.01
C ALA A 520 -24.71 -1.50 16.12
N THR A 521 -25.71 -2.04 15.43
CA THR A 521 -26.03 -3.48 15.37
C THR A 521 -25.21 -4.24 14.33
N VAL A 522 -24.48 -3.55 13.45
CA VAL A 522 -23.70 -4.18 12.36
C VAL A 522 -22.65 -5.13 12.94
N GLY A 523 -22.70 -6.38 12.47
CA GLY A 523 -21.74 -7.39 12.89
C GLY A 523 -21.92 -7.82 14.35
N ALA A 524 -23.10 -7.64 14.96
CA ALA A 524 -23.44 -8.20 16.27
C ALA A 524 -23.20 -9.72 16.36
N GLN A 525 -23.39 -10.43 15.24
CA GLN A 525 -23.09 -11.85 15.08
C GLN A 525 -21.57 -12.15 15.00
N HIS A 526 -20.73 -11.12 14.87
CA HIS A 526 -19.27 -11.20 14.81
C HIS A 526 -18.61 -10.30 15.87
N PRO A 527 -18.41 -10.79 17.11
CA PRO A 527 -17.92 -9.97 18.23
C PRO A 527 -16.64 -9.17 17.98
N PRO A 528 -15.62 -9.68 17.24
CA PRO A 528 -14.45 -8.87 16.90
C PRO A 528 -14.75 -7.70 15.94
N MET A 529 -15.76 -7.84 15.07
CA MET A 529 -16.17 -6.80 14.12
C MET A 529 -17.02 -5.75 14.84
N ALA A 530 -18.03 -6.18 15.60
CA ALA A 530 -18.81 -5.30 16.45
C ALA A 530 -17.90 -4.45 17.35
N ALA A 531 -16.87 -5.04 17.96
CA ALA A 531 -15.90 -4.29 18.78
C ALA A 531 -15.08 -3.26 17.98
N ALA A 532 -14.72 -3.57 16.73
CA ALA A 532 -13.97 -2.65 15.86
C ALA A 532 -14.86 -1.50 15.39
N LEU A 533 -16.06 -1.80 14.88
CA LEU A 533 -17.04 -0.82 14.42
C LEU A 533 -17.50 0.09 15.56
N GLN A 534 -17.82 -0.46 16.72
CA GLN A 534 -18.18 0.33 17.90
C GLN A 534 -17.07 1.29 18.30
N THR A 535 -15.80 0.86 18.22
CA THR A 535 -14.67 1.77 18.52
C THR A 535 -14.60 2.92 17.52
N VAL A 536 -14.86 2.66 16.24
CA VAL A 536 -14.88 3.71 15.20
C VAL A 536 -16.07 4.65 15.40
N ILE A 537 -17.25 4.12 15.72
CA ILE A 537 -18.43 4.91 16.12
C ILE A 537 -18.08 5.82 17.32
N ASP A 538 -17.46 5.27 18.37
CA ASP A 538 -17.04 6.04 19.55
C ASP A 538 -16.05 7.18 19.18
N LEU A 539 -15.16 6.95 18.21
CA LEU A 539 -14.22 7.97 17.73
C LEU A 539 -14.94 9.09 16.95
N HIS A 540 -15.92 8.74 16.11
CA HIS A 540 -16.71 9.72 15.35
C HIS A 540 -17.71 10.49 16.23
N LEU A 541 -18.27 9.86 17.28
CA LEU A 541 -19.09 10.58 18.26
C LEU A 541 -18.28 11.66 19.00
N LEU A 542 -16.98 11.43 19.26
CA LEU A 542 -16.10 12.47 19.82
C LEU A 542 -15.88 13.65 18.85
N GLU A 543 -15.93 13.41 17.54
CA GLU A 543 -15.85 14.45 16.51
C GLU A 543 -17.16 15.24 16.45
N LEU A 544 -18.30 14.54 16.41
CA LEU A 544 -19.64 15.13 16.42
C LEU A 544 -19.87 15.99 17.67
N ASP A 545 -19.53 15.51 18.87
CA ASP A 545 -19.62 16.29 20.13
C ASP A 545 -18.88 17.63 20.05
N ARG A 546 -17.86 17.72 19.21
CA ARG A 546 -17.06 18.93 19.06
C ARG A 546 -17.62 19.86 18.00
N ILE A 547 -18.04 19.31 16.86
CA ILE A 547 -18.74 20.03 15.79
C ILE A 547 -19.98 20.71 16.40
N ASP A 548 -20.75 19.96 17.16
CA ASP A 548 -21.99 20.36 17.83
C ASP A 548 -21.77 21.43 18.92
N ARG A 549 -20.71 21.33 19.74
CA ARG A 549 -20.45 22.34 20.81
C ARG A 549 -19.97 23.70 20.29
N LYS A 550 -19.32 23.74 19.12
CA LYS A 550 -18.67 24.95 18.58
C LYS A 550 -18.85 25.03 17.06
N PRO A 551 -20.09 25.12 16.55
CA PRO A 551 -20.36 25.13 15.12
C PRO A 551 -19.59 26.26 14.41
N HIS A 552 -19.63 27.49 14.94
CA HIS A 552 -18.94 28.64 14.36
C HIS A 552 -17.41 28.49 14.25
N ALA A 553 -16.79 27.64 15.07
CA ALA A 553 -15.34 27.43 15.03
C ALA A 553 -14.91 26.63 13.78
N LEU A 554 -15.82 25.86 13.17
CA LEU A 554 -15.57 25.06 11.98
C LEU A 554 -15.24 25.93 10.78
N LEU A 555 -15.93 27.06 10.64
CA LEU A 555 -15.69 28.04 9.57
C LEU A 555 -14.34 28.77 9.72
N GLN A 556 -13.72 28.75 10.90
CA GLN A 556 -12.43 29.42 11.13
C GLN A 556 -11.24 28.47 11.01
N ARG A 557 -11.35 27.25 11.55
CA ARG A 557 -10.27 26.25 11.55
C ARG A 557 -10.85 24.84 11.56
N ARG A 558 -10.23 23.95 10.77
CA ARG A 558 -10.51 22.51 10.78
C ARG A 558 -10.50 21.93 12.19
N SER A 559 -11.60 21.27 12.56
CA SER A 559 -11.76 20.65 13.88
C SER A 559 -10.82 19.44 14.02
N ARG A 560 -10.03 19.38 15.10
CA ARG A 560 -9.16 18.23 15.42
C ARG A 560 -9.55 17.62 16.76
N ALA A 561 -9.81 16.32 16.82
CA ALA A 561 -10.17 15.63 18.05
C ALA A 561 -9.17 15.88 19.21
N ASN A 562 -9.65 15.85 20.46
CA ASN A 562 -8.75 15.90 21.62
C ASN A 562 -7.83 14.66 21.59
N PRO A 563 -6.51 14.83 21.47
CA PRO A 563 -5.59 13.70 21.26
C PRO A 563 -5.63 12.71 22.42
N VAL A 564 -5.86 13.19 23.66
CA VAL A 564 -5.94 12.34 24.84
C VAL A 564 -7.17 11.43 24.78
N ARG A 565 -8.37 12.02 24.56
CA ARG A 565 -9.61 11.24 24.45
C ARG A 565 -9.57 10.27 23.26
N PHE A 566 -9.07 10.74 22.12
CA PHE A 566 -8.89 9.92 20.92
C PHE A 566 -8.01 8.69 21.19
N HIS A 567 -6.83 8.89 21.78
CA HIS A 567 -5.91 7.79 22.07
C HIS A 567 -6.42 6.84 23.16
N LEU A 568 -7.14 7.36 24.18
CA LEU A 568 -7.77 6.53 25.21
C LEU A 568 -8.89 5.64 24.64
N THR A 569 -9.78 6.19 23.82
CA THR A 569 -10.85 5.44 23.15
C THR A 569 -10.26 4.35 22.25
N LEU A 570 -9.25 4.71 21.44
CA LEU A 570 -8.56 3.75 20.57
C LEU A 570 -7.84 2.65 21.37
N ALA A 571 -7.17 2.97 22.49
CA ALA A 571 -6.49 1.99 23.32
C ALA A 571 -7.48 0.97 23.92
N ARG A 572 -8.64 1.43 24.41
CA ARG A 572 -9.72 0.57 24.91
C ARG A 572 -10.28 -0.32 23.79
N GLY A 573 -10.52 0.24 22.61
CA GLY A 573 -10.97 -0.51 21.44
C GLY A 573 -9.99 -1.59 20.98
N ARG A 574 -8.68 -1.29 20.98
CA ARG A 574 -7.63 -2.28 20.68
C ARG A 574 -7.61 -3.43 21.68
N LEU A 575 -7.85 -3.16 22.97
CA LEU A 575 -7.93 -4.20 23.98
C LEU A 575 -9.17 -5.09 23.77
N ARG A 576 -10.34 -4.49 23.50
CA ARG A 576 -11.60 -5.21 23.23
C ARG A 576 -11.47 -6.10 22.00
N THR A 577 -10.99 -5.54 20.88
CA THR A 577 -10.78 -6.28 19.63
C THR A 577 -9.73 -7.38 19.78
N ALA A 578 -8.58 -7.12 20.39
CA ALA A 578 -7.56 -8.15 20.62
C ALA A 578 -8.09 -9.33 21.45
N ARG A 579 -8.87 -9.06 22.51
CA ARG A 579 -9.53 -10.11 23.31
C ARG A 579 -10.53 -10.91 22.50
N ALA A 580 -11.34 -10.25 21.67
CA ALA A 580 -12.34 -10.91 20.82
C ALA A 580 -11.66 -11.79 19.74
N TRP A 581 -10.63 -11.27 19.07
CA TRP A 581 -9.84 -12.03 18.09
C TRP A 581 -9.09 -13.22 18.74
N HIS A 582 -8.61 -13.07 19.99
CA HIS A 582 -7.92 -14.15 20.70
C HIS A 582 -8.87 -15.25 21.23
N ARG A 583 -10.06 -14.91 21.73
CA ARG A 583 -11.03 -15.93 22.19
C ARG A 583 -11.46 -16.87 21.05
N ARG A 584 -11.64 -16.35 19.84
CA ARG A 584 -12.04 -17.11 18.65
C ARG A 584 -10.95 -18.07 18.14
N THR A 585 -9.67 -17.68 18.27
CA THR A 585 -8.53 -18.54 17.88
C THR A 585 -8.33 -19.74 18.82
N ARG A 586 -8.89 -19.71 20.04
CA ARG A 586 -8.85 -20.86 20.98
C ARG A 586 -9.98 -21.87 20.78
N THR A 587 -11.13 -21.44 20.26
CA THR A 587 -12.31 -22.33 20.03
C THR A 587 -12.27 -23.04 18.69
N ALA A 588 -11.41 -22.63 17.75
CA ALA A 588 -11.16 -23.33 16.50
C ALA A 588 -10.06 -24.40 16.71
N THR A 589 -10.43 -25.55 17.29
CA THR A 589 -9.56 -26.74 17.36
C THR A 589 -9.84 -27.65 16.17
N THR A 590 -9.41 -27.21 14.99
CA THR A 590 -9.27 -28.05 13.80
C THR A 590 -7.89 -27.78 13.22
N THR A 591 -7.21 -28.85 12.84
CA THR A 591 -5.88 -28.93 12.23
C THR A 591 -5.63 -27.75 11.28
N PRO A 592 -4.44 -27.13 11.26
CA PRO A 592 -4.19 -26.00 10.37
C PRO A 592 -4.19 -26.49 8.91
N SER A 593 -5.36 -26.47 8.28
CA SER A 593 -5.46 -26.50 6.84
C SER A 593 -4.65 -25.31 6.33
N THR A 594 -3.66 -25.61 5.51
CA THR A 594 -3.09 -24.66 4.55
C THR A 594 -4.24 -23.84 3.99
N ILE A 595 -4.14 -22.51 4.13
CA ILE A 595 -5.12 -21.59 3.59
C ILE A 595 -5.11 -21.78 2.07
N HIS A 596 -6.00 -22.62 1.56
CA HIS A 596 -6.43 -22.58 0.18
C HIS A 596 -7.04 -21.19 -0.03
N LEU A 597 -6.44 -20.42 -0.93
CA LEU A 597 -7.07 -19.22 -1.46
C LEU A 597 -8.46 -19.62 -1.98
N PRO A 598 -9.57 -19.05 -1.47
CA PRO A 598 -10.88 -19.34 -2.01
C PRO A 598 -10.95 -18.79 -3.43
N HIS A 599 -11.31 -19.65 -4.38
CA HIS A 599 -11.78 -19.26 -5.71
C HIS A 599 -12.94 -18.24 -5.61
N PRO A 600 -13.19 -17.44 -6.66
CA PRO A 600 -14.11 -16.29 -6.61
C PRO A 600 -15.50 -16.70 -6.12
N ALA A 601 -16.00 -15.97 -5.13
CA ALA A 601 -17.37 -16.08 -4.64
C ALA A 601 -18.28 -15.16 -5.47
N GLU A 602 -18.99 -15.82 -6.37
CA GLU A 602 -20.28 -15.51 -6.98
C GLU A 602 -21.05 -14.33 -6.36
N GLY A 603 -21.18 -13.27 -7.14
CA GLY A 603 -22.28 -12.32 -7.02
C GLY A 603 -23.18 -12.49 -8.24
N ASN A 604 -24.42 -12.92 -8.00
CA ASN A 604 -25.55 -13.02 -8.94
C ASN A 604 -25.66 -14.27 -9.85
N HIS A 605 -24.97 -15.39 -9.53
CA HIS A 605 -25.08 -16.65 -10.31
C HIS A 605 -25.91 -17.76 -9.65
N ASP A 606 -26.44 -17.58 -8.43
CA ASP A 606 -27.25 -18.62 -7.77
C ASP A 606 -28.57 -18.94 -8.50
N ALA A 607 -29.09 -18.02 -9.32
CA ALA A 607 -30.21 -18.32 -10.21
C ALA A 607 -29.83 -19.28 -11.36
N ALA A 608 -28.58 -19.29 -11.82
CA ALA A 608 -28.10 -20.18 -12.87
C ALA A 608 -27.76 -21.59 -12.35
N ARG A 609 -27.37 -21.70 -11.06
CA ARG A 609 -27.05 -22.98 -10.39
C ARG A 609 -28.25 -23.88 -10.16
N THR A 610 -29.45 -23.32 -10.06
CA THR A 610 -30.69 -24.07 -9.80
C THR A 610 -31.45 -24.42 -11.08
N THR A 611 -30.98 -23.98 -12.25
CA THR A 611 -31.64 -24.30 -13.52
C THR A 611 -31.07 -25.61 -14.07
N PRO A 612 -31.89 -26.67 -14.23
CA PRO A 612 -31.45 -27.93 -14.81
C PRO A 612 -30.91 -27.69 -16.23
N PRO A 613 -29.86 -28.42 -16.65
CA PRO A 613 -29.30 -28.25 -17.98
C PRO A 613 -30.32 -28.60 -19.05
N LEU A 614 -30.26 -27.87 -20.17
CA LEU A 614 -31.09 -28.16 -21.34
C LEU A 614 -30.60 -29.45 -22.02
N PRO A 615 -31.49 -30.26 -22.62
CA PRO A 615 -31.05 -31.39 -23.43
C PRO A 615 -30.29 -30.90 -24.69
N PRO A 616 -29.37 -31.72 -25.24
CA PRO A 616 -28.73 -31.44 -26.51
C PRO A 616 -29.78 -31.31 -27.62
N VAL A 617 -29.49 -30.43 -28.60
CA VAL A 617 -30.39 -30.24 -29.75
C VAL A 617 -30.21 -31.43 -30.70
N PRO A 618 -31.27 -32.18 -31.04
CA PRO A 618 -31.19 -33.29 -31.99
C PRO A 618 -30.66 -32.84 -33.35
N HIS A 619 -29.95 -33.73 -34.05
CA HIS A 619 -29.47 -33.44 -35.40
C HIS A 619 -30.64 -33.20 -36.37
N PRO A 620 -30.56 -32.24 -37.31
CA PRO A 620 -31.66 -31.94 -38.24
C PRO A 620 -32.16 -33.12 -39.07
N SER A 621 -31.31 -34.11 -39.35
CA SER A 621 -31.70 -35.34 -40.07
C SER A 621 -32.40 -36.39 -39.20
N GLY A 622 -32.47 -36.19 -37.87
CA GLY A 622 -33.02 -37.16 -36.92
C GLY A 622 -32.09 -38.33 -36.57
N VAL A 623 -30.87 -38.36 -37.13
CA VAL A 623 -29.86 -39.38 -36.79
C VAL A 623 -29.55 -39.38 -35.29
N GLN A 624 -29.40 -40.58 -34.72
CA GLN A 624 -29.15 -40.81 -33.30
C GLN A 624 -27.70 -41.28 -33.08
N PRO A 625 -27.11 -41.07 -31.89
CA PRO A 625 -25.77 -41.56 -31.58
C PRO A 625 -25.73 -43.11 -31.65
N PRO A 626 -24.59 -43.70 -32.07
CA PRO A 626 -24.41 -45.14 -32.05
C PRO A 626 -24.48 -45.68 -30.62
N GLN A 627 -25.12 -46.84 -30.45
CA GLN A 627 -25.23 -47.51 -29.15
C GLN A 627 -23.92 -48.24 -28.84
N LEU A 628 -23.03 -47.57 -28.09
CA LEU A 628 -21.74 -48.10 -27.68
C LEU A 628 -21.71 -48.36 -26.17
N PRO A 629 -21.14 -49.48 -25.69
CA PRO A 629 -20.85 -49.67 -24.27
C PRO A 629 -19.99 -48.53 -23.72
N ALA A 630 -20.36 -47.96 -22.58
CA ALA A 630 -19.69 -46.78 -22.01
C ALA A 630 -18.17 -46.92 -21.82
N HIS A 631 -17.67 -48.13 -21.54
CA HIS A 631 -16.24 -48.40 -21.37
C HIS A 631 -15.43 -48.40 -22.68
N LEU A 632 -16.12 -48.45 -23.84
CA LEU A 632 -15.50 -48.37 -25.17
C LEU A 632 -15.44 -46.93 -25.69
N ILE A 633 -16.24 -46.02 -25.14
CA ILE A 633 -16.20 -44.60 -25.48
C ILE A 633 -14.88 -44.02 -25.00
N PRO A 634 -14.13 -43.26 -25.84
CA PRO A 634 -12.92 -42.58 -25.39
C PRO A 634 -13.27 -41.61 -24.26
N ARG A 635 -12.43 -41.54 -23.22
CA ARG A 635 -12.60 -40.58 -22.13
C ARG A 635 -12.32 -39.16 -22.61
N HIS A 636 -11.39 -39.01 -23.55
CA HIS A 636 -10.99 -37.71 -24.07
C HIS A 636 -10.72 -37.76 -25.58
N VAL A 637 -11.48 -36.92 -26.32
CA VAL A 637 -11.28 -36.70 -27.75
C VAL A 637 -10.69 -35.30 -27.96
N ALA A 638 -9.66 -35.19 -28.80
CA ALA A 638 -9.06 -33.92 -29.20
C ALA A 638 -9.23 -33.69 -30.70
N ILE A 639 -9.70 -32.50 -31.13
CA ILE A 639 -9.99 -32.22 -32.54
C ILE A 639 -9.20 -31.02 -33.05
N ILE A 640 -8.44 -31.25 -34.14
CA ILE A 640 -7.79 -30.21 -34.93
C ILE A 640 -8.72 -29.79 -36.07
N MET A 641 -9.28 -28.59 -35.95
CA MET A 641 -10.33 -28.03 -36.83
C MET A 641 -9.75 -27.35 -38.08
N ASP A 642 -9.13 -28.14 -38.97
CA ASP A 642 -8.43 -27.64 -40.15
C ASP A 642 -9.34 -27.58 -41.40
N GLY A 643 -8.96 -26.76 -42.38
CA GLY A 643 -9.66 -26.66 -43.67
C GLY A 643 -10.61 -25.47 -43.80
N ASN A 644 -10.84 -24.67 -42.75
CA ASN A 644 -11.69 -23.46 -42.79
C ASN A 644 -11.37 -22.53 -43.98
N GLY A 645 -10.10 -22.18 -44.15
CA GLY A 645 -9.67 -21.30 -45.24
C GLY A 645 -9.80 -21.95 -46.63
N ARG A 646 -9.44 -23.23 -46.75
CA ARG A 646 -9.56 -23.99 -48.03
C ARG A 646 -11.01 -24.10 -48.46
N TRP A 647 -11.90 -24.37 -47.52
CA TRP A 647 -13.35 -24.45 -47.74
C TRP A 647 -13.92 -23.17 -48.34
N ALA A 648 -13.53 -22.01 -47.81
CA ALA A 648 -13.96 -20.71 -48.32
C ALA A 648 -13.39 -20.44 -49.72
N THR A 649 -12.10 -20.73 -49.93
CA THR A 649 -11.44 -20.56 -51.23
C THR A 649 -12.08 -21.43 -52.32
N HIS A 650 -12.41 -22.69 -52.03
CA HIS A 650 -13.10 -23.58 -52.98
C HIS A 650 -14.48 -23.05 -53.41
N ARG A 651 -15.10 -22.19 -52.60
CA ARG A 651 -16.43 -21.60 -52.83
C ARG A 651 -16.36 -20.13 -53.28
N GLY A 652 -15.16 -19.63 -53.61
CA GLY A 652 -14.97 -18.23 -54.01
C GLY A 652 -15.28 -17.20 -52.92
N GLN A 653 -15.27 -17.60 -51.65
CA GLN A 653 -15.61 -16.76 -50.50
C GLN A 653 -14.36 -16.29 -49.74
N PRO A 654 -14.44 -15.16 -49.00
CA PRO A 654 -13.37 -14.74 -48.11
C PRO A 654 -13.11 -15.79 -47.02
N ARG A 655 -11.85 -15.96 -46.62
CA ARG A 655 -11.43 -16.98 -45.63
C ARG A 655 -12.19 -16.90 -44.30
N THR A 656 -12.61 -15.70 -43.91
CA THR A 656 -13.45 -15.45 -42.73
C THR A 656 -14.81 -16.14 -42.79
N ALA A 657 -15.39 -16.32 -43.98
CA ALA A 657 -16.65 -17.05 -44.16
C ALA A 657 -16.51 -18.54 -43.78
N GLY A 658 -15.35 -19.14 -44.08
CA GLY A 658 -15.04 -20.50 -43.65
C GLY A 658 -14.95 -20.64 -42.14
N HIS A 659 -14.31 -19.69 -41.45
CA HIS A 659 -14.26 -19.67 -39.98
C HIS A 659 -15.65 -19.50 -39.35
N LYS A 660 -16.52 -18.68 -39.96
CA LYS A 660 -17.91 -18.52 -39.51
C LYS A 660 -18.72 -19.81 -39.67
N ALA A 661 -18.57 -20.50 -40.80
CA ALA A 661 -19.20 -21.82 -40.99
C ALA A 661 -18.62 -22.87 -40.03
N GLY A 662 -17.32 -22.81 -39.75
CA GLY A 662 -16.65 -23.66 -38.76
C GLY A 662 -17.20 -23.50 -37.33
N GLN A 663 -17.68 -22.32 -36.94
CA GLN A 663 -18.32 -22.13 -35.64
C GLN A 663 -19.61 -22.95 -35.50
N LEU A 664 -20.37 -23.11 -36.59
CA LEU A 664 -21.57 -23.95 -36.60
C LEU A 664 -21.22 -25.43 -36.42
N ALA A 665 -20.12 -25.88 -37.04
CA ALA A 665 -19.60 -27.23 -36.87
C ALA A 665 -19.14 -27.49 -35.41
N VAL A 666 -18.48 -26.52 -34.76
CA VAL A 666 -18.12 -26.62 -33.32
C VAL A 666 -19.36 -26.92 -32.48
N ARG A 667 -20.42 -26.15 -32.70
CA ARG A 667 -21.67 -26.30 -31.96
C ARG A 667 -22.29 -27.68 -32.14
N ASP A 668 -22.38 -28.15 -33.38
CA ASP A 668 -22.98 -29.45 -33.66
C ASP A 668 -22.15 -30.62 -33.08
N VAL A 669 -20.82 -30.54 -33.17
CA VAL A 669 -19.91 -31.53 -32.57
C VAL A 669 -20.05 -31.56 -31.04
N ILE A 670 -20.22 -30.42 -30.37
CA ILE A 670 -20.49 -30.37 -28.92
C ILE A 670 -21.82 -31.06 -28.58
N TYR A 671 -22.87 -30.85 -29.37
CA TYR A 671 -24.15 -31.57 -29.18
C TYR A 671 -23.98 -33.08 -29.38
N GLY A 672 -23.23 -33.49 -30.39
CA GLY A 672 -22.88 -34.89 -30.61
C GLY A 672 -22.10 -35.54 -29.47
N ALA A 673 -21.16 -34.79 -28.88
CA ALA A 673 -20.38 -35.22 -27.73
C ALA A 673 -21.26 -35.43 -26.49
N LEU A 674 -22.20 -34.51 -26.24
CA LEU A 674 -23.19 -34.67 -25.17
C LEU A 674 -24.12 -35.88 -25.42
N GLU A 675 -24.63 -36.05 -26.64
CA GLU A 675 -25.55 -37.15 -26.99
C GLU A 675 -24.92 -38.53 -26.83
N ILE A 676 -23.64 -38.68 -27.17
CA ILE A 676 -22.93 -39.95 -27.01
C ILE A 676 -22.38 -40.16 -25.60
N GLY A 677 -22.44 -39.15 -24.72
CA GLY A 677 -21.92 -39.22 -23.35
C GLY A 677 -20.40 -39.12 -23.25
N LEU A 678 -19.77 -38.32 -24.11
CA LEU A 678 -18.33 -38.07 -24.09
C LEU A 678 -17.95 -37.21 -22.87
N PRO A 679 -16.97 -37.61 -22.03
CA PRO A 679 -16.61 -36.82 -20.84
C PRO A 679 -15.76 -35.58 -21.15
N HIS A 680 -14.77 -35.69 -22.05
CA HIS A 680 -13.84 -34.59 -22.36
C HIS A 680 -13.66 -34.39 -23.87
N LEU A 681 -13.73 -33.14 -24.30
CA LEU A 681 -13.51 -32.72 -25.69
C LEU A 681 -12.54 -31.54 -25.74
N SER A 682 -11.38 -31.69 -26.37
CA SER A 682 -10.44 -30.58 -26.63
C SER A 682 -10.55 -30.08 -28.07
N LEU A 683 -10.69 -28.77 -28.27
CA LEU A 683 -10.84 -28.17 -29.60
C LEU A 683 -9.69 -27.20 -29.89
N TYR A 684 -9.00 -27.39 -31.03
CA TYR A 684 -7.90 -26.52 -31.42
C TYR A 684 -8.36 -25.28 -32.19
N SER A 685 -8.76 -24.24 -31.46
CA SER A 685 -9.46 -23.07 -32.00
C SER A 685 -8.53 -21.98 -32.54
N LEU A 686 -7.41 -21.72 -31.87
CA LEU A 686 -6.38 -20.79 -32.35
C LEU A 686 -4.99 -21.24 -31.86
N SER A 687 -4.09 -21.52 -32.79
CA SER A 687 -2.72 -21.95 -32.51
C SER A 687 -1.78 -20.76 -32.33
N SER A 688 -0.74 -20.90 -31.51
CA SER A 688 0.33 -19.89 -31.39
C SER A 688 1.06 -19.64 -32.72
N GLU A 689 1.10 -20.62 -33.61
CA GLU A 689 1.69 -20.51 -34.95
C GLU A 689 0.79 -19.72 -35.90
N ASN A 690 -0.49 -19.51 -35.57
CA ASN A 690 -1.40 -18.72 -36.43
C ASN A 690 -1.06 -17.22 -36.42
N TRP A 691 -0.28 -16.72 -35.47
CA TRP A 691 0.19 -15.32 -35.46
C TRP A 691 1.01 -14.94 -36.70
N ALA A 692 1.54 -15.90 -37.46
CA ALA A 692 2.22 -15.65 -38.73
C ALA A 692 1.26 -15.29 -39.89
N ARG A 693 -0.06 -15.41 -39.70
CA ARG A 693 -1.07 -15.04 -40.70
C ARG A 693 -1.27 -13.52 -40.79
N PRO A 694 -1.87 -13.00 -41.87
CA PRO A 694 -2.19 -11.57 -41.96
C PRO A 694 -3.00 -11.08 -40.77
N ALA A 695 -2.62 -9.93 -40.21
CA ALA A 695 -3.23 -9.37 -38.98
C ALA A 695 -4.76 -9.21 -39.08
N ALA A 696 -5.28 -8.86 -40.27
CA ALA A 696 -6.72 -8.76 -40.52
C ALA A 696 -7.45 -10.11 -40.37
N GLU A 697 -6.84 -11.22 -40.82
CA GLU A 697 -7.39 -12.57 -40.64
C GLU A 697 -7.40 -12.95 -39.16
N ILE A 698 -6.32 -12.65 -38.43
CA ILE A 698 -6.24 -12.95 -36.99
C ILE A 698 -7.26 -12.14 -36.18
N GLN A 699 -7.39 -10.85 -36.44
CA GLN A 699 -8.42 -10.05 -35.77
C GLN A 699 -9.84 -10.53 -36.09
N ALA A 700 -10.09 -11.02 -37.31
CA ALA A 700 -11.39 -11.59 -37.64
C ALA A 700 -11.66 -12.90 -36.89
N ILE A 701 -10.67 -13.78 -36.77
CA ILE A 701 -10.78 -15.02 -36.00
C ILE A 701 -11.01 -14.72 -34.51
N LEU A 702 -10.24 -13.79 -33.92
CA LEU A 702 -10.40 -13.39 -32.52
C LEU A 702 -11.78 -12.81 -32.23
N ARG A 703 -12.32 -11.99 -33.15
CA ARG A 703 -13.69 -11.49 -33.05
C ARG A 703 -14.72 -12.62 -33.11
N LEU A 704 -14.58 -13.57 -34.03
CA LEU A 704 -15.49 -14.73 -34.12
C LEU A 704 -15.47 -15.57 -32.84
N VAL A 705 -14.29 -15.80 -32.26
CA VAL A 705 -14.18 -16.52 -30.97
C VAL A 705 -14.87 -15.74 -29.86
N GLN A 706 -14.67 -14.43 -29.79
CA GLN A 706 -15.31 -13.57 -28.80
C GLN A 706 -16.83 -13.55 -28.95
N ASP A 707 -17.34 -13.36 -30.17
CA ASP A 707 -18.76 -13.35 -30.49
C ASP A 707 -19.40 -14.71 -30.14
N GLY A 708 -18.70 -15.81 -30.41
CA GLY A 708 -19.14 -17.15 -30.04
C GLY A 708 -19.25 -17.37 -28.54
N LEU A 709 -18.30 -16.89 -27.73
CA LEU A 709 -18.39 -17.03 -26.27
C LEU A 709 -19.65 -16.35 -25.70
N VAL A 710 -20.06 -15.21 -26.29
CA VAL A 710 -21.25 -14.47 -25.86
C VAL A 710 -22.53 -15.14 -26.38
N MET A 711 -22.62 -15.37 -27.70
CA MET A 711 -23.81 -15.90 -28.37
C MET A 711 -24.16 -17.33 -27.93
N GLU A 712 -23.15 -18.16 -27.66
CA GLU A 712 -23.34 -19.58 -27.33
C GLU A 712 -23.68 -19.82 -25.84
N THR A 713 -23.85 -18.75 -25.03
CA THR A 713 -24.18 -18.87 -23.60
C THR A 713 -25.52 -19.56 -23.36
N GLU A 714 -26.53 -19.22 -24.15
CA GLU A 714 -27.86 -19.83 -24.04
C GLU A 714 -27.97 -21.12 -24.89
N GLU A 715 -27.21 -21.20 -25.98
CA GLU A 715 -27.28 -22.30 -26.94
C GLU A 715 -26.41 -23.51 -26.55
N VAL A 716 -25.19 -23.30 -26.06
CA VAL A 716 -24.25 -24.41 -25.77
C VAL A 716 -23.99 -24.54 -24.28
N TRP A 717 -23.62 -23.46 -23.61
CA TRP A 717 -23.11 -23.53 -22.23
C TRP A 717 -24.20 -23.93 -21.21
N ARG A 718 -25.49 -23.77 -21.54
CA ARG A 718 -26.63 -24.26 -20.74
C ARG A 718 -26.87 -25.78 -20.82
N ARG A 719 -26.25 -26.50 -21.77
CA ARG A 719 -26.49 -27.94 -22.04
C ARG A 719 -25.48 -28.85 -21.34
N ASP A 720 -25.32 -28.64 -20.03
CA ASP A 720 -24.38 -29.35 -19.15
C ASP A 720 -22.91 -29.38 -19.63
N VAL A 721 -22.46 -28.29 -20.25
CA VAL A 721 -21.08 -28.14 -20.73
C VAL A 721 -20.25 -27.33 -19.74
N GLN A 722 -19.12 -27.87 -19.32
CA GLN A 722 -18.07 -27.19 -18.57
C GLN A 722 -16.99 -26.69 -19.54
N LEU A 723 -16.91 -25.38 -19.77
CA LEU A 723 -15.85 -24.79 -20.59
C LEU A 723 -14.58 -24.65 -19.77
N ARG A 724 -13.43 -25.01 -20.34
CA ARG A 724 -12.09 -24.70 -19.82
C ARG A 724 -11.24 -24.08 -20.91
N TRP A 725 -10.37 -23.14 -20.57
CA TRP A 725 -9.49 -22.49 -21.55
C TRP A 725 -8.05 -22.94 -21.38
N SER A 726 -7.44 -23.45 -22.45
CA SER A 726 -6.00 -23.72 -22.54
C SER A 726 -5.33 -22.74 -23.50
N GLY A 727 -4.30 -22.03 -23.04
CA GLY A 727 -3.49 -21.16 -23.89
C GLY A 727 -2.94 -19.94 -23.16
N LEU A 728 -2.22 -19.10 -23.90
CA LEU A 728 -1.54 -17.93 -23.37
C LEU A 728 -2.41 -16.68 -23.42
N PRO A 729 -2.53 -15.88 -22.34
CA PRO A 729 -3.19 -14.57 -22.41
C PRO A 729 -2.41 -13.56 -23.27
N GLU A 730 -1.09 -13.74 -23.43
CA GLU A 730 -0.22 -12.82 -24.13
C GLU A 730 -0.58 -12.71 -25.61
N GLY A 731 -0.85 -11.48 -26.08
CA GLY A 731 -1.24 -11.20 -27.46
C GLY A 731 -2.75 -11.27 -27.71
N LEU A 732 -3.54 -11.86 -26.81
CA LEU A 732 -5.00 -11.87 -26.93
C LEU A 732 -5.61 -10.53 -26.51
N PRO A 733 -6.73 -10.10 -27.12
CA PRO A 733 -7.50 -8.94 -26.65
C PRO A 733 -7.95 -9.12 -25.19
N PRO A 734 -7.79 -8.13 -24.31
CA PRO A 734 -8.16 -8.25 -22.90
C PRO A 734 -9.63 -8.64 -22.67
N ASP A 735 -10.53 -8.16 -23.53
CA ASP A 735 -11.96 -8.47 -23.42
C ASP A 735 -12.27 -9.93 -23.80
N LEU A 736 -11.51 -10.51 -24.74
CA LEU A 736 -11.59 -11.94 -25.04
C LEU A 736 -11.08 -12.79 -23.86
N VAL A 737 -9.96 -12.41 -23.23
CA VAL A 737 -9.45 -13.10 -22.03
C VAL A 737 -10.46 -13.04 -20.88
N ARG A 738 -11.11 -11.89 -20.70
CA ARG A 738 -12.17 -11.72 -19.70
C ARG A 738 -13.37 -12.61 -19.99
N ALA A 739 -13.83 -12.65 -21.24
CA ALA A 739 -14.93 -13.51 -21.67
C ALA A 739 -14.62 -15.00 -21.44
N LEU A 740 -13.41 -15.46 -21.81
CA LEU A 740 -12.97 -16.84 -21.59
C LEU A 740 -13.01 -17.22 -20.10
N ARG A 741 -12.39 -16.41 -19.24
CA ARG A 741 -12.37 -16.65 -17.78
C ARG A 741 -13.77 -16.59 -17.16
N GLN A 742 -14.62 -15.69 -17.64
CA GLN A 742 -15.99 -15.57 -17.17
C GLN A 742 -16.80 -16.82 -17.55
N THR A 743 -16.73 -17.27 -18.79
CA THR A 743 -17.46 -18.46 -19.23
C THR A 743 -16.95 -19.74 -18.55
N GLU A 744 -15.64 -19.90 -18.37
CA GLU A 744 -15.05 -21.00 -17.59
C GLU A 744 -15.57 -21.00 -16.14
N HIS A 745 -15.63 -19.82 -15.51
CA HIS A 745 -16.20 -19.68 -14.17
C HIS A 745 -17.70 -20.01 -14.12
N LEU A 746 -18.49 -19.51 -15.08
CA LEU A 746 -19.93 -19.74 -15.16
C LEU A 746 -20.27 -21.22 -15.31
N THR A 747 -19.46 -21.95 -16.06
CA THR A 747 -19.73 -23.34 -16.42
C THR A 747 -19.05 -24.36 -15.52
N ARG A 748 -18.21 -23.93 -14.56
CA ARG A 748 -17.37 -24.81 -13.70
C ARG A 748 -18.09 -25.93 -12.96
N HIS A 749 -19.39 -25.78 -12.72
CA HIS A 749 -20.22 -26.72 -11.95
C HIS A 749 -20.92 -27.76 -12.82
N ARG A 750 -20.85 -27.62 -14.15
CA ARG A 750 -21.40 -28.59 -15.10
C ARG A 750 -20.52 -29.85 -15.12
N THR A 751 -21.14 -31.00 -15.35
CA THR A 751 -20.46 -32.31 -15.27
C THR A 751 -20.69 -33.19 -16.51
N GLY A 752 -21.57 -32.77 -17.41
CA GLY A 752 -21.95 -33.56 -18.59
C GLY A 752 -20.82 -33.72 -19.60
N LEU A 753 -20.20 -32.60 -20.01
CA LEU A 753 -19.06 -32.58 -20.93
C LEU A 753 -18.09 -31.46 -20.57
N THR A 754 -16.81 -31.77 -20.37
CA THR A 754 -15.76 -30.75 -20.28
C THR A 754 -15.24 -30.42 -21.68
N VAL A 755 -15.47 -29.19 -22.14
CA VAL A 755 -14.91 -28.66 -23.39
C VAL A 755 -13.66 -27.84 -23.08
N ASN A 756 -12.49 -28.37 -23.42
CA ASN A 756 -11.23 -27.65 -23.33
C ASN A 756 -10.95 -26.89 -24.63
N MET A 757 -11.24 -25.60 -24.62
CA MET A 757 -11.06 -24.69 -25.75
C MET A 757 -9.61 -24.19 -25.80
N CYS A 758 -8.87 -24.60 -26.83
CA CYS A 758 -7.46 -24.27 -26.96
C CYS A 758 -7.27 -23.03 -27.85
N ILE A 759 -7.08 -21.87 -27.24
CA ILE A 759 -7.01 -20.56 -27.89
C ILE A 759 -5.70 -19.89 -27.52
N ASN A 760 -4.94 -19.45 -28.54
CA ASN A 760 -3.55 -19.05 -28.40
C ASN A 760 -2.72 -20.14 -27.71
N TYR A 761 -2.96 -21.38 -28.14
CA TYR A 761 -2.36 -22.56 -27.54
C TYR A 761 -1.23 -23.10 -28.40
N GLY A 762 -0.14 -23.50 -27.74
CA GLY A 762 0.94 -24.30 -28.31
C GLY A 762 1.49 -25.23 -27.23
N GLY A 763 1.57 -26.52 -27.52
CA GLY A 763 1.99 -27.54 -26.56
C GLY A 763 3.41 -27.36 -26.04
N HIS A 764 4.34 -26.98 -26.90
CA HIS A 764 5.69 -26.59 -26.47
C HIS A 764 5.67 -25.44 -25.45
N SER A 765 4.78 -24.45 -25.64
CA SER A 765 4.65 -23.32 -24.71
C SER A 765 4.05 -23.75 -23.37
N GLU A 766 3.08 -24.67 -23.37
CA GLU A 766 2.51 -25.26 -22.15
C GLU A 766 3.59 -26.03 -21.36
N ILE A 767 4.31 -26.94 -22.02
CA ILE A 767 5.40 -27.72 -21.40
C ILE A 767 6.50 -26.79 -20.86
N THR A 768 6.85 -25.74 -21.61
CA THR A 768 7.88 -24.77 -21.18
C THR A 768 7.43 -24.01 -19.92
N GLN A 769 6.16 -23.60 -19.83
CA GLN A 769 5.63 -22.94 -18.64
C GLN A 769 5.64 -23.86 -17.43
N ALA A 770 5.22 -25.12 -17.61
CA ALA A 770 5.26 -26.14 -16.56
C ALA A 770 6.68 -26.36 -16.03
N ALA A 771 7.66 -26.49 -16.94
CA ALA A 771 9.07 -26.65 -16.60
C ALA A 771 9.65 -25.42 -15.88
N CYS A 772 9.29 -24.21 -16.32
CA CYS A 772 9.69 -22.97 -15.66
C CYS A 772 9.18 -22.90 -14.22
N GLU A 773 7.96 -23.36 -13.95
CA GLU A 773 7.38 -23.35 -12.60
C GLU A 773 8.07 -24.37 -11.68
N LEU A 774 8.34 -25.58 -12.18
CA LEU A 774 9.16 -26.57 -11.46
C LEU A 774 10.56 -26.03 -11.15
N ALA A 775 11.20 -25.32 -12.10
CA ALA A 775 12.50 -24.70 -11.88
C ALA A 775 12.47 -23.61 -10.80
N ARG A 776 11.37 -22.83 -10.70
CA ARG A 776 11.20 -21.84 -9.61
C ARG A 776 11.05 -22.51 -8.25
N GLN A 777 10.27 -23.59 -8.17
CA GLN A 777 10.12 -24.37 -6.94
C GLN A 777 11.44 -25.01 -6.51
N ALA A 778 12.21 -25.52 -7.47
CA ALA A 778 13.55 -26.03 -7.22
C ALA A 778 14.50 -24.95 -6.70
N ALA A 779 14.52 -23.78 -7.34
CA ALA A 779 15.33 -22.63 -6.90
C ALA A 779 14.91 -22.07 -5.52
N ALA A 780 13.63 -22.22 -5.15
CA ALA A 780 13.11 -21.84 -3.85
C ALA A 780 13.39 -22.88 -2.74
N GLY A 781 13.93 -24.05 -3.10
CA GLY A 781 14.19 -25.16 -2.18
C GLY A 781 12.93 -25.90 -1.72
N THR A 782 11.79 -25.69 -2.39
CA THR A 782 10.52 -26.37 -2.08
C THR A 782 10.36 -27.71 -2.80
N LEU A 783 11.20 -27.98 -3.80
CA LEU A 783 11.30 -29.24 -4.55
C LEU A 783 12.78 -29.52 -4.82
N GLN A 784 13.26 -30.75 -4.69
CA GLN A 784 14.63 -31.07 -5.13
C GLN A 784 14.62 -31.38 -6.64
N PRO A 785 15.59 -30.89 -7.42
CA PRO A 785 15.66 -31.16 -8.86
C PRO A 785 15.63 -32.67 -9.19
N GLU A 786 16.22 -33.50 -8.35
CA GLU A 786 16.31 -34.96 -8.51
C GLU A 786 14.96 -35.65 -8.29
N ASP A 787 14.02 -35.00 -7.61
CA ASP A 787 12.68 -35.51 -7.35
C ASP A 787 11.70 -35.19 -8.51
N ILE A 788 12.11 -34.42 -9.53
CA ILE A 788 11.23 -34.07 -10.66
C ILE A 788 10.90 -35.31 -11.48
N THR A 789 9.60 -35.57 -11.68
CA THR A 789 9.08 -36.74 -12.41
C THR A 789 8.06 -36.29 -13.47
N PRO A 790 7.63 -37.16 -14.41
CA PRO A 790 6.53 -36.85 -15.31
C PRO A 790 5.25 -36.41 -14.59
N ARG A 791 4.98 -36.93 -13.38
CA ARG A 791 3.84 -36.49 -12.56
C ARG A 791 3.99 -35.03 -12.11
N HIS A 792 5.21 -34.63 -11.76
CA HIS A 792 5.51 -33.23 -11.42
C HIS A 792 5.27 -32.32 -12.63
N LEU A 793 5.68 -32.71 -13.84
CA LEU A 793 5.41 -31.92 -15.04
C LEU A 793 3.91 -31.85 -15.36
N ALA A 794 3.20 -32.98 -15.31
CA ALA A 794 1.76 -33.05 -15.55
C ALA A 794 0.96 -32.18 -14.57
N ALA A 795 1.38 -32.13 -13.29
CA ALA A 795 0.79 -31.29 -12.25
C ALA A 795 0.89 -29.78 -12.52
N HIS A 796 1.74 -29.36 -13.47
CA HIS A 796 1.99 -27.96 -13.80
C HIS A 796 1.57 -27.59 -15.25
N LEU A 797 0.89 -28.49 -15.96
CA LEU A 797 0.21 -28.16 -17.22
C LEU A 797 -1.01 -27.26 -16.96
N HIS A 798 -1.63 -26.69 -18.00
CA HIS A 798 -2.72 -25.72 -17.81
C HIS A 798 -3.90 -26.31 -17.02
N HIS A 799 -4.26 -27.57 -17.30
CA HIS A 799 -5.31 -28.31 -16.58
C HIS A 799 -4.78 -29.69 -16.17
N PRO A 800 -4.19 -29.82 -14.97
CA PRO A 800 -3.60 -31.07 -14.49
C PRO A 800 -4.56 -32.25 -14.35
N ASP A 801 -5.85 -31.96 -14.24
CA ASP A 801 -6.93 -32.93 -14.10
C ASP A 801 -7.56 -33.35 -15.43
N LEU A 802 -7.13 -32.75 -16.56
CA LEU A 802 -7.51 -33.20 -17.89
C LEU A 802 -6.84 -34.56 -18.18
N PRO A 803 -7.59 -35.63 -18.50
CA PRO A 803 -7.00 -36.92 -18.79
C PRO A 803 -6.20 -36.92 -20.10
N ASP A 804 -5.37 -37.95 -20.28
CA ASP A 804 -4.71 -38.22 -21.56
C ASP A 804 -5.75 -38.31 -22.69
N VAL A 805 -5.36 -37.88 -23.89
CA VAL A 805 -6.18 -37.96 -25.09
C VAL A 805 -6.17 -39.41 -25.56
N ASP A 806 -7.36 -40.02 -25.63
CA ASP A 806 -7.51 -41.37 -26.17
C ASP A 806 -7.60 -41.35 -27.70
N LEU A 807 -8.26 -40.33 -28.25
CA LEU A 807 -8.49 -40.18 -29.69
C LEU A 807 -8.24 -38.73 -30.14
N LEU A 808 -7.30 -38.55 -31.07
CA LEU A 808 -7.04 -37.28 -31.74
C LEU A 808 -7.58 -37.33 -33.18
N ILE A 809 -8.55 -36.47 -33.46
CA ILE A 809 -9.17 -36.30 -34.77
C ILE A 809 -8.57 -35.08 -35.45
N ARG A 810 -8.27 -35.18 -36.74
CA ARG A 810 -7.91 -34.01 -37.55
C ARG A 810 -8.66 -34.02 -38.86
N THR A 811 -9.25 -32.88 -39.18
CA THR A 811 -10.02 -32.67 -40.41
C THR A 811 -9.16 -32.09 -41.54
N GLY A 812 -9.70 -32.11 -42.75
CA GLY A 812 -9.14 -31.47 -43.94
C GLY A 812 -7.95 -32.18 -44.59
N GLY A 813 -7.77 -33.48 -44.36
CA GLY A 813 -6.84 -34.37 -45.09
C GLY A 813 -5.37 -34.31 -44.66
N GLU A 814 -5.03 -33.46 -43.70
CA GLU A 814 -3.66 -33.26 -43.24
C GLU A 814 -3.31 -34.24 -42.10
N GLN A 815 -2.17 -34.94 -42.19
CA GLN A 815 -1.79 -36.00 -41.24
C GLN A 815 -0.66 -35.56 -40.29
N ARG A 816 -0.97 -34.66 -39.35
CA ARG A 816 -0.03 -34.20 -38.32
C ARG A 816 -0.75 -33.72 -37.06
N THR A 817 -0.08 -33.73 -35.91
CA THR A 817 -0.65 -33.25 -34.63
C THR A 817 -0.48 -31.74 -34.41
N SER A 818 0.39 -31.07 -35.19
CA SER A 818 0.53 -29.60 -35.21
C SER A 818 0.71 -28.94 -33.83
N ASN A 819 1.56 -29.50 -32.95
CA ASN A 819 1.82 -28.93 -31.62
C ASN A 819 0.58 -28.90 -30.69
N PHE A 820 -0.46 -29.69 -31.00
CA PHE A 820 -1.67 -29.78 -30.21
C PHE A 820 -1.56 -30.87 -29.13
N LEU A 821 -1.70 -30.48 -27.86
CA LEU A 821 -1.68 -31.37 -26.69
C LEU A 821 -0.60 -32.47 -26.74
N PRO A 822 0.67 -32.15 -27.00
CA PRO A 822 1.71 -33.16 -27.25
C PRO A 822 2.01 -34.03 -26.03
N TRP A 823 1.85 -33.50 -24.81
CA TRP A 823 1.99 -34.29 -23.59
C TRP A 823 0.83 -35.28 -23.45
N GLN A 824 -0.40 -34.76 -23.49
CA GLN A 824 -1.64 -35.50 -23.27
C GLN A 824 -1.92 -36.49 -24.41
N SER A 825 -1.42 -36.24 -25.63
CA SER A 825 -1.69 -37.07 -26.82
C SER A 825 -0.59 -38.08 -27.13
N THR A 826 0.35 -38.30 -26.21
CA THR A 826 1.50 -39.20 -26.43
C THR A 826 1.06 -40.62 -26.84
N TYR A 827 -0.04 -41.10 -26.29
CA TYR A 827 -0.60 -42.44 -26.57
C TYR A 827 -1.95 -42.39 -27.30
N ALA A 828 -2.32 -41.22 -27.85
CA ALA A 828 -3.59 -41.07 -28.53
C ALA A 828 -3.63 -41.87 -29.83
N GLU A 829 -4.78 -42.49 -30.10
CA GLU A 829 -5.07 -42.96 -31.44
C GLU A 829 -5.34 -41.79 -32.38
N LEU A 830 -4.86 -41.89 -33.62
CA LEU A 830 -5.03 -40.82 -34.61
C LEU A 830 -6.08 -41.24 -35.64
N VAL A 831 -7.03 -40.34 -35.91
CA VAL A 831 -8.01 -40.45 -37.00
C VAL A 831 -7.95 -39.18 -37.84
N PHE A 832 -7.69 -39.36 -39.13
CA PHE A 832 -7.61 -38.27 -40.10
C PHE A 832 -8.83 -38.35 -41.02
N LEU A 833 -9.54 -37.23 -41.14
CA LEU A 833 -10.71 -37.09 -41.98
C LEU A 833 -10.37 -36.17 -43.17
N ASP A 834 -10.73 -36.59 -44.37
CA ASP A 834 -10.56 -35.77 -45.58
C ASP A 834 -11.54 -34.58 -45.60
N THR A 835 -12.69 -34.71 -44.93
CA THR A 835 -13.71 -33.66 -44.82
C THR A 835 -13.13 -32.39 -44.21
N LEU A 836 -13.34 -31.23 -44.86
CA LEU A 836 -12.95 -29.92 -44.35
C LEU A 836 -13.82 -29.53 -43.15
N TRP A 837 -13.26 -28.87 -42.12
CA TRP A 837 -13.98 -28.56 -40.89
C TRP A 837 -15.40 -27.96 -41.07
N PRO A 838 -15.64 -26.98 -41.96
CA PRO A 838 -17.00 -26.42 -42.08
C PRO A 838 -18.05 -27.36 -42.68
N ASP A 839 -17.65 -28.48 -43.29
CA ASP A 839 -18.54 -29.53 -43.79
C ASP A 839 -18.67 -30.69 -42.78
N THR A 840 -18.11 -30.55 -41.57
CA THR A 840 -18.23 -31.57 -40.49
C THR A 840 -19.39 -31.29 -39.55
N ASP A 841 -19.90 -32.37 -38.97
CA ASP A 841 -21.00 -32.40 -38.00
C ASP A 841 -20.75 -33.52 -36.96
N ARG A 842 -21.70 -33.75 -36.05
CA ARG A 842 -21.62 -34.81 -35.04
C ARG A 842 -21.49 -36.23 -35.60
N THR A 843 -21.99 -36.49 -36.82
CA THR A 843 -21.92 -37.84 -37.39
C THR A 843 -20.48 -38.24 -37.69
N HIS A 844 -19.65 -37.27 -38.06
CA HIS A 844 -18.21 -37.46 -38.25
C HIS A 844 -17.48 -37.73 -36.92
N LEU A 845 -17.87 -37.05 -35.84
CA LEU A 845 -17.37 -37.34 -34.49
C LEU A 845 -17.70 -38.79 -34.11
N TRP A 846 -18.96 -39.21 -34.28
CA TRP A 846 -19.39 -40.56 -33.93
C TRP A 846 -18.72 -41.63 -34.79
N GLN A 847 -18.52 -41.38 -36.09
CA GLN A 847 -17.78 -42.29 -36.96
C GLN A 847 -16.33 -42.45 -36.53
N ALA A 848 -15.67 -41.38 -36.09
CA ALA A 848 -14.31 -41.44 -35.56
C ALA A 848 -14.25 -42.22 -34.24
N ILE A 849 -15.22 -42.01 -33.34
CA ILE A 849 -15.36 -42.79 -32.09
C ILE A 849 -15.61 -44.27 -32.40
N ASP A 850 -16.49 -44.59 -33.33
CA ASP A 850 -16.78 -45.96 -33.76
C ASP A 850 -15.59 -46.63 -34.47
N THR A 851 -14.72 -45.84 -35.10
CA THR A 851 -13.44 -46.33 -35.63
C THR A 851 -12.46 -46.66 -34.51
N TYR A 852 -12.40 -45.82 -33.48
CA TYR A 852 -11.61 -46.06 -32.26
C TYR A 852 -12.06 -47.33 -31.52
N THR A 853 -13.38 -47.57 -31.41
CA THR A 853 -13.89 -48.78 -30.73
C THR A 853 -13.58 -50.09 -31.45
N ARG A 854 -13.36 -50.05 -32.77
CA ARG A 854 -13.02 -51.23 -33.58
C ARG A 854 -11.54 -51.61 -33.57
N ARG A 855 -10.66 -50.77 -33.01
CA ARG A 855 -9.22 -51.04 -32.97
C ARG A 855 -8.85 -51.89 -31.76
N ASP A 856 -7.97 -52.86 -32.00
CA ASP A 856 -7.46 -53.78 -30.98
C ASP A 856 -6.41 -53.07 -30.11
N ARG A 857 -6.68 -52.93 -28.81
CA ARG A 857 -5.87 -52.15 -27.87
C ARG A 857 -4.59 -52.89 -27.48
N ARG A 858 -3.49 -52.61 -28.19
CA ARG A 858 -2.16 -53.15 -27.86
C ARG A 858 -1.36 -52.23 -26.95
N PHE A 859 -1.77 -52.11 -25.69
CA PHE A 859 -0.96 -51.43 -24.66
C PHE A 859 0.20 -52.32 -24.21
N GLY A 860 1.25 -52.44 -25.02
CA GLY A 860 2.56 -52.97 -24.62
C GLY A 860 2.63 -54.39 -24.03
N ALA A 861 1.52 -55.13 -23.94
CA ALA A 861 1.48 -56.51 -23.49
C ALA A 861 1.60 -57.45 -24.69
N THR A 862 2.50 -58.42 -24.60
CA THR A 862 2.56 -59.58 -25.49
C THR A 862 1.15 -60.20 -25.60
N PRO A 863 0.66 -60.52 -26.82
CA PRO A 863 -0.62 -61.18 -26.97
C PRO A 863 -0.61 -62.46 -26.13
N SER A 864 -1.58 -62.59 -25.22
CA SER A 864 -1.83 -63.87 -24.57
C SER A 864 -2.26 -64.85 -25.66
N PRO A 865 -1.72 -66.09 -25.70
CA PRO A 865 -2.07 -67.05 -26.74
C PRO A 865 -3.58 -67.34 -26.67
N PRO A 866 -4.21 -67.68 -27.81
CA PRO A 866 -5.64 -67.98 -27.84
C PRO A 866 -5.91 -69.13 -26.88
N THR A 867 -6.70 -68.86 -25.84
CA THR A 867 -7.26 -69.91 -24.99
C THR A 867 -8.29 -70.65 -25.83
N ASN A 868 -7.91 -71.85 -26.29
CA ASN A 868 -8.82 -72.86 -26.82
C ASN A 868 -9.99 -73.03 -25.84
N ARG A 869 -11.15 -72.48 -26.17
CA ARG A 869 -12.44 -73.02 -25.74
C ARG A 869 -12.81 -74.04 -26.80
N ASP A 870 -12.35 -75.28 -26.62
CA ASP A 870 -12.92 -76.51 -27.21
C ASP A 870 -12.10 -77.72 -26.74
N GLU A 871 -12.05 -77.94 -25.42
CA GLU A 871 -11.61 -79.23 -24.87
C GLU A 871 -12.19 -79.42 -23.45
N GLN A 872 -13.52 -79.45 -23.37
CA GLN A 872 -14.25 -80.04 -22.24
C GLN A 872 -15.69 -80.41 -22.66
N ALA A 873 -15.79 -81.09 -23.80
CA ALA A 873 -16.83 -82.07 -24.08
C ALA A 873 -16.10 -83.35 -24.49
N PHE A 874 -16.48 -84.50 -23.93
CA PHE A 874 -15.84 -85.84 -24.03
C PHE A 874 -14.84 -86.24 -22.93
N THR A 875 -15.37 -86.35 -21.73
CA THR A 875 -15.42 -87.63 -20.99
C THR A 875 -16.89 -87.82 -20.60
N GLY A 876 -17.58 -88.93 -20.84
CA GLY A 876 -17.10 -90.29 -21.06
C GLY A 876 -16.73 -90.73 -22.46
#